data_AF-A0A9Q1HSN1-F1
#
_entry.id   AF-A0A9Q1HSN1-F1
#
_cell.length_a   1.000
_cell.length_b   1.000
_cell.length_c   1.000
_cell.angle_alpha   90.00
_cell.angle_beta   90.00
_cell.angle_gamma   90.00
#
_symmetry.space_group_name_H-M   'P 1'
#
loop_
_entity.id
_entity.type
_entity.pdbx_description
1 polymer ?
#
loop_
_entity_poly.entity_id
_entity_poly.type
_entity_poly.pdbx_seq_one_letter_code
_entity_poly.pdbx_strand_id
1 'polypeptide(L)'
;MRLLLICASLLSLSILSDAMPQAGVLEQKCKAGPVDLVFIIDGSRSVRPHEFETMRKFMIDIIHTLDVGPDGTHVGVVQYSSQVQNVFSLKDFTKLEDMVKGINEIIPLAQGTMTGLAIKYAMNVAFSAEEGARPRVPDVAVIVTDGRPQDRVAEVAAAAREKGIEIYAVGVARADMGSLRAMASPPHEDHVFLVESFDLIHQFGLQFQDKLCGMDLCLESDHGCEHICESSPDSYQCECLPGYRLNDDGKTCAVIDLCAEEKHDCEQICVSSPGSYSCDCNDGYTLNEDKKTCAVIDLCAEGKHDCEQICISSPGSYTCDCNSGYTLNEDKKTCTMIDYCSFGNHSCQHECVGVLNGYFCRCNEGHTLQEDGKICLSDNLCNTVEHGCDHQCVSTPGSYFCICPEGQLLQEDGKSCGTCRSANIDLVLLIDGSKSVRPQNFELVKQFVNQVVDSLDVSAHGTRVGLVQYSSRVRTEFPLSRYQNPEDIKSAVMKVEYMEKGTMTGLALKHMVENSFAESEGARPAKRNIPRVGLVFTDGRSQDDITEWAKKAKDAGITMYAVGVGKAVEDELREIASEPLDKHFFYTTDFTAINQIAENLKLNICAEESQGEIEVKDPCACESLVEFQQATMTSMENLTQKHILCPHKVTDMMTARLEDLENQLLSRK
;
A
#
# COMPACT_ATOMS: atom_id res chain seq x y z
N MET A 1 -33.92 31.90 67.89
CA MET A 1 -34.65 30.65 67.57
C MET A 1 -34.19 30.18 66.19
N ARG A 2 -33.77 28.91 66.10
CA ARG A 2 -33.45 28.06 64.94
C ARG A 2 -33.84 28.61 63.54
N LEU A 3 -32.93 28.71 62.56
CA LEU A 3 -32.31 27.67 61.69
C LEU A 3 -33.06 27.50 60.34
N LEU A 4 -32.32 27.82 59.25
CA LEU A 4 -32.27 27.16 57.93
C LEU A 4 -33.30 27.38 56.80
N LEU A 5 -32.71 27.62 55.61
CA LEU A 5 -33.08 27.27 54.22
C LEU A 5 -34.27 28.07 53.63
N ILE A 6 -34.15 28.84 52.53
CA ILE A 6 -33.50 28.57 51.23
C ILE A 6 -33.02 29.90 50.60
N CYS A 7 -31.74 29.97 50.20
CA CYS A 7 -31.10 31.05 49.41
C CYS A 7 -31.60 31.02 47.95
N ALA A 8 -32.14 32.12 47.44
CA ALA A 8 -31.44 33.20 46.72
C ALA A 8 -31.06 32.83 45.27
N SER A 9 -31.91 33.38 44.39
CA SER A 9 -31.79 33.56 42.95
C SER A 9 -30.61 34.45 42.54
N LEU A 10 -30.12 34.17 41.32
CA LEU A 10 -29.43 35.04 40.34
C LEU A 10 -27.89 35.17 40.39
N LEU A 11 -27.34 34.80 39.22
CA LEU A 11 -26.11 35.26 38.53
C LEU A 11 -24.77 34.69 38.98
N SER A 12 -24.27 33.70 38.21
CA SER A 12 -23.04 33.78 37.40
C SER A 12 -22.56 32.36 37.07
N LEU A 13 -22.48 31.97 35.80
CA LEU A 13 -21.57 30.89 35.41
C LEU A 13 -21.00 31.11 34.02
N SER A 14 -19.68 31.23 34.06
CA SER A 14 -18.71 31.35 32.99
C SER A 14 -18.64 30.09 32.13
N ILE A 15 -18.42 30.36 30.86
CA ILE A 15 -17.94 29.54 29.75
C ILE A 15 -16.92 28.50 30.20
N LEU A 16 -17.17 27.24 29.88
CA LEU A 16 -16.16 26.22 29.55
C LEU A 16 -16.74 25.39 28.40
N SER A 17 -16.14 25.60 27.23
CA SER A 17 -16.35 24.86 25.99
C SER A 17 -15.55 23.57 26.10
N ASP A 18 -16.22 22.45 26.36
CA ASP A 18 -15.69 21.13 26.02
C ASP A 18 -16.22 20.77 24.62
N ALA A 19 -15.33 20.92 23.64
CA ALA A 19 -15.51 20.44 22.29
C ALA A 19 -15.35 18.91 22.28
N MET A 20 -16.42 18.20 21.91
CA MET A 20 -16.34 16.85 21.37
C MET A 20 -16.70 16.90 19.88
N PRO A 21 -16.05 16.08 19.03
CA PRO A 21 -15.91 16.37 17.62
C PRO A 21 -17.21 16.08 16.88
N GLN A 22 -17.71 17.06 16.12
CA GLN A 22 -18.63 16.79 15.04
C GLN A 22 -17.89 15.95 14.00
N ALA A 23 -18.25 14.67 13.90
CA ALA A 23 -17.99 13.91 12.69
C ALA A 23 -18.77 14.57 11.56
N GLY A 24 -18.08 15.45 10.82
CA GLY A 24 -18.57 15.96 9.55
C GLY A 24 -18.73 14.78 8.61
N VAL A 25 -19.98 14.39 8.36
CA VAL A 25 -20.32 13.66 7.15
C VAL A 25 -20.08 14.66 6.02
N LEU A 26 -18.99 14.47 5.28
CA LEU A 26 -18.77 15.14 4.01
C LEU A 26 -19.93 14.73 3.09
N GLU A 27 -20.93 15.60 2.92
CA GLU A 27 -21.84 15.53 1.77
C GLU A 27 -21.01 15.85 0.52
N GLN A 28 -20.38 14.83 -0.04
CA GLN A 28 -19.68 14.94 -1.30
C GLN A 28 -20.72 14.83 -2.42
N LYS A 29 -21.35 15.96 -2.76
CA LYS A 29 -22.11 16.07 -4.00
C LYS A 29 -21.13 15.90 -5.16
N CYS A 30 -21.38 14.92 -6.00
CA CYS A 30 -20.55 14.69 -7.17
C CYS A 30 -20.57 15.91 -8.09
N LYS A 31 -19.39 16.45 -8.39
CA LYS A 31 -19.18 17.34 -9.55
C LYS A 31 -18.85 16.47 -10.77
N ALA A 32 -19.74 15.55 -11.12
CA ALA A 32 -19.66 14.88 -12.42
C ALA A 32 -19.92 15.95 -13.51
N GLY A 33 -19.23 15.86 -14.65
CA GLY A 33 -19.56 16.71 -15.81
C GLY A 33 -21.02 16.53 -16.27
N PRO A 34 -21.55 17.42 -17.13
CA PRO A 34 -22.89 17.25 -17.67
C PRO A 34 -23.00 15.92 -18.42
N VAL A 35 -24.03 15.13 -18.11
CA VAL A 35 -24.34 13.82 -18.72
C VAL A 35 -25.79 13.81 -19.21
N ASP A 36 -26.07 13.10 -20.31
CA ASP A 36 -27.43 12.84 -20.78
C ASP A 36 -27.80 11.40 -20.38
N LEU A 37 -28.63 11.27 -19.35
CA LEU A 37 -28.96 10.00 -18.71
C LEU A 37 -30.38 9.57 -19.07
N VAL A 38 -30.56 8.40 -19.67
CA VAL A 38 -31.88 7.82 -19.96
C VAL A 38 -32.07 6.50 -19.20
N PHE A 39 -33.08 6.47 -18.32
CA PHE A 39 -33.54 5.23 -17.69
C PHE A 39 -34.49 4.48 -18.62
N ILE A 40 -34.18 3.22 -18.90
CA ILE A 40 -34.98 2.31 -19.70
C ILE A 40 -35.54 1.23 -18.76
N ILE A 41 -36.81 1.37 -18.37
CA ILE A 41 -37.42 0.55 -17.32
C ILE A 41 -38.39 -0.50 -17.88
N ASP A 42 -38.32 -1.69 -17.30
CA ASP A 42 -39.19 -2.81 -17.62
C ASP A 42 -40.57 -2.65 -16.97
N GLY A 43 -41.60 -2.43 -17.79
CA GLY A 43 -43.00 -2.36 -17.37
C GLY A 43 -43.77 -3.62 -17.77
N SER A 44 -43.12 -4.76 -17.94
CA SER A 44 -43.73 -6.02 -18.35
C SER A 44 -44.59 -6.66 -17.26
N ARG A 45 -45.27 -7.76 -17.60
CA ARG A 45 -46.14 -8.50 -16.68
C ARG A 45 -45.37 -9.23 -15.57
N SER A 46 -44.09 -9.55 -15.79
CA SER A 46 -43.29 -10.26 -14.78
C SER A 46 -43.02 -9.40 -13.56
N VAL A 47 -42.93 -8.08 -13.75
CA VAL A 47 -42.75 -7.10 -12.68
C VAL A 47 -44.05 -6.90 -11.91
N ARG A 48 -44.03 -7.23 -10.62
CA ARG A 48 -45.17 -7.05 -9.71
C ARG A 48 -45.33 -5.57 -9.32
N PRO A 49 -46.53 -5.13 -8.91
CA PRO A 49 -46.76 -3.72 -8.55
C PRO A 49 -45.82 -3.16 -7.46
N HIS A 50 -45.45 -3.97 -6.47
CA HIS A 50 -44.51 -3.55 -5.42
C HIS A 50 -43.07 -3.46 -5.92
N GLU A 51 -42.66 -4.35 -6.83
CA GLU A 51 -41.34 -4.33 -7.48
C GLU A 51 -41.19 -3.09 -8.37
N PHE A 52 -42.27 -2.73 -9.08
CA PHE A 52 -42.35 -1.50 -9.86
C PHE A 52 -42.22 -0.24 -8.99
N GLU A 53 -42.81 -0.25 -7.80
CA GLU A 53 -42.67 0.86 -6.84
C GLU A 53 -41.23 0.99 -6.32
N THR A 54 -40.55 -0.13 -6.08
CA THR A 54 -39.13 -0.12 -5.71
C THR A 54 -38.24 0.42 -6.84
N MET A 55 -38.54 0.09 -8.10
CA MET A 55 -37.85 0.71 -9.26
C MET A 55 -38.04 2.23 -9.34
N ARG A 56 -39.22 2.74 -8.99
CA ARG A 56 -39.45 4.19 -8.95
C ARG A 56 -38.60 4.87 -7.89
N LYS A 57 -38.58 4.30 -6.68
CA LYS A 57 -37.73 4.80 -5.59
C LYS A 57 -36.26 4.80 -5.98
N PHE A 58 -35.80 3.71 -6.60
CA PHE A 58 -34.45 3.61 -7.11
C PHE A 58 -34.08 4.71 -8.11
N MET A 59 -34.93 4.98 -9.11
CA MET A 59 -34.70 6.09 -10.04
C MET A 59 -34.66 7.44 -9.30
N ILE A 60 -35.60 7.66 -8.39
CA ILE A 60 -35.67 8.90 -7.59
C ILE A 60 -34.39 9.07 -6.76
N ASP A 61 -33.91 8.02 -6.11
CA ASP A 61 -32.70 8.04 -5.29
C ASP A 61 -31.47 8.40 -6.13
N ILE A 62 -31.31 7.81 -7.32
CA ILE A 62 -30.21 8.19 -8.22
C ILE A 62 -30.34 9.65 -8.64
N ILE A 63 -31.52 10.10 -9.08
CA ILE A 63 -31.71 11.48 -9.54
C ILE A 63 -31.47 12.49 -8.41
N HIS A 64 -31.77 12.15 -7.15
CA HIS A 64 -31.44 12.98 -5.98
C HIS A 64 -29.93 13.20 -5.78
N THR A 65 -29.10 12.28 -6.26
CA THR A 65 -27.62 12.37 -6.15
C THR A 65 -26.99 13.12 -7.32
N LEU A 66 -27.73 13.34 -8.41
CA LEU A 66 -27.24 14.00 -9.63
C LEU A 66 -27.45 15.52 -9.58
N ASP A 67 -26.52 16.27 -10.18
CA ASP A 67 -26.67 17.72 -10.37
C ASP A 67 -27.54 18.01 -11.60
N VAL A 68 -28.85 17.83 -11.43
CA VAL A 68 -29.84 18.05 -12.50
C VAL A 68 -30.06 19.54 -12.72
N GLY A 69 -29.83 19.99 -13.95
CA GLY A 69 -30.03 21.37 -14.33
C GLY A 69 -29.82 21.61 -15.82
N PRO A 70 -30.09 22.84 -16.31
CA PRO A 70 -29.94 23.18 -17.72
C PRO A 70 -28.49 22.98 -18.22
N ASP A 71 -27.50 23.31 -17.38
CA ASP A 71 -26.07 23.16 -17.67
C ASP A 71 -25.46 21.89 -17.02
N GLY A 72 -26.27 21.11 -16.31
CA GLY A 72 -25.88 19.90 -15.58
C GLY A 72 -26.33 18.61 -16.28
N THR A 73 -26.76 17.61 -15.52
CA THR A 73 -27.28 16.34 -16.05
C THR A 73 -28.71 16.49 -16.56
N HIS A 74 -28.98 16.02 -17.78
CA HIS A 74 -30.35 15.88 -18.30
C HIS A 74 -30.82 14.44 -18.11
N VAL A 75 -32.06 14.25 -17.65
CA VAL A 75 -32.60 12.93 -17.33
C VAL A 75 -33.85 12.65 -18.15
N GLY A 76 -33.92 11.49 -18.78
CA GLY A 76 -35.08 10.97 -19.50
C GLY A 76 -35.51 9.61 -18.95
N VAL A 77 -36.79 9.27 -19.09
CA VAL A 77 -37.33 7.97 -18.67
C VAL A 77 -38.17 7.36 -19.79
N VAL A 78 -37.81 6.14 -20.16
CA VAL A 78 -38.48 5.33 -21.18
C VAL A 78 -38.93 4.04 -20.53
N GLN A 79 -40.22 3.73 -20.64
CA GLN A 79 -40.78 2.45 -20.20
C GLN A 79 -40.99 1.53 -21.40
N TYR A 80 -40.68 0.24 -21.25
CA TYR A 80 -40.96 -0.73 -22.29
C TYR A 80 -41.73 -1.96 -21.78
N SER A 81 -42.44 -2.60 -22.69
CA SER A 81 -43.02 -3.93 -22.52
C SER A 81 -43.11 -4.62 -23.89
N SER A 82 -44.31 -4.89 -24.42
CA SER A 82 -44.51 -5.22 -25.85
C SER A 82 -44.44 -3.98 -26.76
N GLN A 83 -44.51 -2.79 -26.17
CA GLN A 83 -44.37 -1.50 -26.84
C GLN A 83 -43.45 -0.61 -25.99
N VAL A 84 -42.86 0.40 -26.61
CA VAL A 84 -42.02 1.39 -25.92
C VAL A 84 -42.83 2.67 -25.76
N GLN A 85 -42.86 3.20 -24.54
CA GLN A 85 -43.51 4.44 -24.19
C GLN A 85 -42.45 5.40 -23.63
N ASN A 86 -42.32 6.56 -24.26
CA ASN A 86 -41.56 7.65 -23.68
C ASN A 86 -42.38 8.28 -22.55
N VAL A 87 -41.87 8.23 -21.32
CA VAL A 87 -42.54 8.85 -20.16
C VAL A 87 -42.26 10.33 -20.17
N PHE A 88 -40.98 10.70 -20.27
CA PHE A 88 -40.52 12.06 -20.51
C PHE A 88 -39.10 12.05 -21.11
N SER A 89 -38.83 13.04 -21.95
CA SER A 89 -37.57 13.24 -22.65
C SER A 89 -36.58 14.09 -21.85
N LEU A 90 -35.32 14.11 -22.31
CA LEU A 90 -34.22 14.89 -21.70
C LEU A 90 -34.54 16.40 -21.60
N LYS A 91 -35.36 16.93 -22.52
CA LYS A 91 -35.80 18.34 -22.55
C LYS A 91 -36.97 18.69 -21.62
N ASP A 92 -37.72 17.71 -21.13
CA ASP A 92 -39.06 17.96 -20.55
C ASP A 92 -39.00 18.54 -19.13
N PHE A 93 -37.99 18.14 -18.36
CA PHE A 93 -37.81 18.59 -16.98
C PHE A 93 -36.37 19.06 -16.74
N THR A 94 -36.25 20.19 -16.04
CA THR A 94 -34.96 20.76 -15.59
C THR A 94 -34.87 20.88 -14.08
N LYS A 95 -35.95 20.53 -13.37
CA LYS A 95 -36.04 20.56 -11.90
C LYS A 95 -36.32 19.17 -11.37
N LEU A 96 -35.59 18.83 -10.31
CA LEU A 96 -35.72 17.57 -9.58
C LEU A 96 -37.17 17.28 -9.14
N GLU A 97 -37.86 18.27 -8.59
CA GLU A 97 -39.23 18.10 -8.08
C GLU A 97 -40.22 17.66 -9.18
N ASP A 98 -40.08 18.22 -10.39
CA ASP A 98 -40.94 17.90 -11.52
C ASP A 98 -40.64 16.50 -12.08
N MET A 99 -39.36 16.10 -12.11
CA MET A 99 -38.95 14.74 -12.49
C MET A 99 -39.48 13.68 -11.52
N VAL A 100 -39.36 13.92 -10.21
CA VAL A 100 -39.86 13.00 -9.18
C VAL A 100 -41.38 12.83 -9.31
N LYS A 101 -42.11 13.90 -9.62
CA LYS A 101 -43.54 13.82 -9.90
C LYS A 101 -43.83 12.98 -11.16
N GLY A 102 -43.09 13.24 -12.26
CA GLY A 102 -43.21 12.47 -13.49
C GLY A 102 -42.98 10.97 -13.28
N ILE A 103 -42.00 10.60 -12.45
CA ILE A 103 -41.70 9.19 -12.13
C ILE A 103 -42.80 8.53 -11.29
N ASN A 104 -43.38 9.24 -10.32
CA ASN A 104 -44.43 8.70 -9.46
C ASN A 104 -45.75 8.43 -10.21
N GLU A 105 -46.01 9.15 -11.30
CA GLU A 105 -47.24 9.02 -12.11
C GLU A 105 -47.20 7.86 -13.12
N ILE A 106 -46.11 7.08 -13.20
CA ILE A 106 -45.77 6.26 -14.37
C ILE A 106 -46.76 5.18 -14.88
N ILE A 107 -47.55 4.41 -14.14
CA ILE A 107 -48.40 3.29 -14.68
C ILE A 107 -47.67 2.19 -15.55
N PRO A 108 -47.42 0.98 -15.00
CA PRO A 108 -46.85 -0.14 -15.76
C PRO A 108 -47.79 -0.69 -16.86
N LEU A 109 -47.22 -1.11 -17.99
CA LEU A 109 -47.95 -1.61 -19.18
C LEU A 109 -48.44 -3.07 -19.04
N ALA A 110 -47.75 -3.89 -18.24
CA ALA A 110 -48.05 -5.28 -17.91
C ALA A 110 -48.20 -6.24 -19.12
N GLN A 111 -47.40 -6.02 -20.18
CA GLN A 111 -47.35 -6.88 -21.38
C GLN A 111 -46.05 -7.71 -21.46
N GLY A 112 -45.53 -7.96 -22.67
CA GLY A 112 -44.28 -8.72 -22.91
C GLY A 112 -43.00 -7.92 -22.59
N THR A 113 -41.85 -8.44 -22.99
CA THR A 113 -40.52 -7.90 -22.62
C THR A 113 -39.64 -7.74 -23.87
N MET A 114 -39.90 -6.70 -24.66
CA MET A 114 -39.17 -6.38 -25.91
C MET A 114 -38.03 -5.39 -25.64
N THR A 115 -36.96 -5.87 -25.00
CA THR A 115 -35.82 -5.02 -24.59
C THR A 115 -35.01 -4.52 -25.78
N GLY A 116 -34.88 -5.32 -26.85
CA GLY A 116 -34.17 -4.89 -28.06
C GLY A 116 -34.88 -3.73 -28.76
N LEU A 117 -36.21 -3.73 -28.78
CA LEU A 117 -37.00 -2.60 -29.26
C LEU A 117 -36.77 -1.33 -28.41
N ALA A 118 -36.63 -1.48 -27.09
CA ALA A 118 -36.36 -0.36 -26.18
C ALA A 118 -34.98 0.26 -26.44
N ILE A 119 -33.94 -0.56 -26.61
CA ILE A 119 -32.59 -0.08 -26.97
C ILE A 119 -32.62 0.62 -28.32
N LYS A 120 -33.33 0.06 -29.30
CA LYS A 120 -33.48 0.69 -30.63
C LYS A 120 -34.19 2.04 -30.54
N TYR A 121 -35.19 2.16 -29.67
CA TYR A 121 -35.89 3.41 -29.44
C TYR A 121 -34.98 4.45 -28.79
N ALA A 122 -34.21 4.05 -27.76
CA ALA A 122 -33.25 4.93 -27.11
C ALA A 122 -32.22 5.48 -28.11
N MET A 123 -31.65 4.61 -28.93
CA MET A 123 -30.64 4.93 -29.93
C MET A 123 -31.12 5.87 -31.06
N ASN A 124 -32.41 5.88 -31.39
CA ASN A 124 -32.94 6.64 -32.53
C ASN A 124 -33.83 7.82 -32.12
N VAL A 125 -34.36 7.81 -30.89
CA VAL A 125 -35.35 8.79 -30.44
C VAL A 125 -34.91 9.43 -29.12
N ALA A 126 -34.69 8.65 -28.07
CA ALA A 126 -34.41 9.22 -26.73
C ALA A 126 -33.11 10.04 -26.71
N PHE A 127 -32.05 9.57 -27.37
CA PHE A 127 -30.78 10.29 -27.55
C PHE A 127 -30.72 11.12 -28.83
N SER A 128 -31.87 11.58 -29.33
CA SER A 128 -31.90 12.51 -30.47
C SER A 128 -31.84 13.96 -29.99
N ALA A 129 -31.27 14.84 -30.81
CA ALA A 129 -31.28 16.28 -30.55
C ALA A 129 -32.71 16.85 -30.45
N GLU A 130 -33.70 16.21 -31.08
CA GLU A 130 -35.11 16.58 -30.98
C GLU A 130 -35.69 16.31 -29.58
N GLU A 131 -35.16 15.32 -28.88
CA GLU A 131 -35.57 14.94 -27.51
C GLU A 131 -34.69 15.55 -26.41
N GLY A 132 -33.66 16.32 -26.77
CA GLY A 132 -32.85 17.10 -25.84
C GLY A 132 -31.41 16.62 -25.66
N ALA A 133 -30.97 15.59 -26.41
CA ALA A 133 -29.60 15.11 -26.34
C ALA A 133 -28.58 16.12 -26.90
N ARG A 134 -27.45 16.28 -26.21
CA ARG A 134 -26.43 17.30 -26.47
C ARG A 134 -25.21 16.66 -27.16
N PRO A 135 -24.76 17.15 -28.33
CA PRO A 135 -23.77 16.47 -29.18
C PRO A 135 -22.32 16.40 -28.63
N ARG A 136 -22.06 16.91 -27.42
CA ARG A 136 -20.74 16.89 -26.75
C ARG A 136 -20.82 16.41 -25.30
N VAL A 137 -21.94 15.79 -24.95
CA VAL A 137 -22.23 15.30 -23.60
C VAL A 137 -22.36 13.78 -23.71
N PRO A 138 -21.76 13.01 -22.78
CA PRO A 138 -21.88 11.55 -22.82
C PRO A 138 -23.34 11.09 -22.69
N ASP A 139 -23.74 10.17 -23.59
CA ASP A 139 -25.05 9.52 -23.59
C ASP A 139 -24.98 8.22 -22.77
N VAL A 140 -25.68 8.18 -21.63
CA VAL A 140 -25.69 7.03 -20.72
C VAL A 140 -27.09 6.43 -20.62
N ALA A 141 -27.22 5.15 -20.92
CA ALA A 141 -28.47 4.39 -20.84
C ALA A 141 -28.42 3.38 -19.68
N VAL A 142 -29.35 3.50 -18.72
CA VAL A 142 -29.50 2.54 -17.62
C VAL A 142 -30.73 1.66 -17.89
N ILE A 143 -30.50 0.40 -18.21
CA ILE A 143 -31.55 -0.58 -18.50
C ILE A 143 -31.85 -1.38 -17.24
N VAL A 144 -33.09 -1.36 -16.76
CA VAL A 144 -33.53 -2.14 -15.59
C VAL A 144 -34.54 -3.19 -16.05
N THR A 145 -34.25 -4.48 -15.83
CA THR A 145 -35.11 -5.60 -16.25
C THR A 145 -35.15 -6.75 -15.25
N ASP A 146 -36.29 -7.44 -15.15
CA ASP A 146 -36.50 -8.60 -14.27
C ASP A 146 -36.48 -9.96 -15.00
N GLY A 147 -36.31 -9.94 -16.32
CA GLY A 147 -36.62 -11.09 -17.17
C GLY A 147 -35.75 -11.22 -18.41
N ARG A 148 -35.97 -12.32 -19.15
CA ARG A 148 -35.31 -12.58 -20.43
C ARG A 148 -35.97 -11.78 -21.55
N PRO A 149 -35.20 -11.11 -22.42
CA PRO A 149 -35.77 -10.43 -23.59
C PRO A 149 -36.45 -11.44 -24.52
N GLN A 150 -37.57 -11.02 -25.12
CA GLN A 150 -38.33 -11.81 -26.09
C GLN A 150 -37.87 -11.56 -27.54
N ASP A 151 -36.93 -10.63 -27.73
CA ASP A 151 -36.33 -10.23 -29.00
C ASP A 151 -34.78 -10.27 -28.94
N ARG A 152 -34.12 -10.04 -30.08
CA ARG A 152 -32.66 -10.12 -30.20
C ARG A 152 -32.03 -8.80 -29.74
N VAL A 153 -31.33 -8.84 -28.61
CA VAL A 153 -30.72 -7.63 -28.00
C VAL A 153 -29.27 -7.36 -28.43
N ALA A 154 -28.49 -8.41 -28.73
CA ALA A 154 -27.04 -8.29 -28.94
C ALA A 154 -26.66 -7.37 -30.12
N GLU A 155 -27.33 -7.52 -31.27
CA GLU A 155 -27.05 -6.73 -32.47
C GLU A 155 -27.43 -5.26 -32.29
N VAL A 156 -28.54 -4.99 -31.61
CA VAL A 156 -29.04 -3.63 -31.38
C VAL A 156 -28.19 -2.91 -30.33
N ALA A 157 -27.80 -3.61 -29.27
CA ALA A 157 -26.90 -3.08 -28.25
C ALA A 157 -25.52 -2.77 -28.82
N ALA A 158 -24.97 -3.62 -29.70
CA ALA A 158 -23.73 -3.33 -30.41
C ALA A 158 -23.83 -2.05 -31.24
N ALA A 159 -24.92 -1.88 -32.01
CA ALA A 159 -25.15 -0.67 -32.78
C ALA A 159 -25.31 0.59 -31.91
N ALA A 160 -25.91 0.47 -30.73
CA ALA A 160 -26.03 1.58 -29.78
C ALA A 160 -24.66 1.98 -29.20
N ARG A 161 -23.82 1.00 -28.85
CA ARG A 161 -22.44 1.25 -28.39
C ARG A 161 -21.56 1.88 -29.47
N GLU A 162 -21.69 1.45 -30.72
CA GLU A 162 -20.98 2.06 -31.85
C GLU A 162 -21.35 3.54 -32.09
N LYS A 163 -22.54 3.95 -31.66
CA LYS A 163 -22.96 5.36 -31.67
C LYS A 163 -22.46 6.17 -30.47
N GLY A 164 -21.71 5.55 -29.55
CA GLY A 164 -21.19 6.21 -28.35
C GLY A 164 -22.15 6.20 -27.16
N ILE A 165 -23.20 5.38 -27.18
CA ILE A 165 -24.12 5.23 -26.03
C ILE A 165 -23.52 4.21 -25.07
N GLU A 166 -23.29 4.63 -23.84
CA GLU A 166 -22.81 3.77 -22.76
C GLU A 166 -23.99 3.07 -22.08
N ILE A 167 -23.98 1.74 -22.03
CA ILE A 167 -25.13 0.95 -21.56
C ILE A 167 -24.79 0.25 -20.26
N TYR A 168 -25.53 0.59 -19.20
CA TYR A 168 -25.54 -0.10 -17.92
C TYR A 168 -26.75 -1.03 -17.86
N ALA A 169 -26.51 -2.32 -17.65
CA ALA A 169 -27.58 -3.32 -17.57
C ALA A 169 -27.75 -3.79 -16.12
N VAL A 170 -28.92 -3.48 -15.54
CA VAL A 170 -29.34 -3.88 -14.20
C VAL A 170 -30.40 -4.96 -14.31
N GLY A 171 -30.00 -6.19 -14.01
CA GLY A 171 -30.88 -7.34 -13.90
C GLY A 171 -31.36 -7.55 -12.48
N VAL A 172 -32.65 -7.82 -12.30
CA VAL A 172 -33.24 -8.11 -11.00
C VAL A 172 -33.80 -9.53 -10.95
N ALA A 173 -33.59 -10.21 -9.82
CA ALA A 173 -34.09 -11.54 -9.51
C ALA A 173 -33.69 -12.62 -10.54
N ARG A 174 -34.54 -12.89 -11.54
CA ARG A 174 -34.36 -14.00 -12.51
C ARG A 174 -33.79 -13.54 -13.85
N ALA A 175 -33.25 -12.33 -13.91
CA ALA A 175 -32.62 -11.80 -15.10
C ALA A 175 -31.45 -12.70 -15.55
N ASP A 176 -31.29 -12.82 -16.87
CA ASP A 176 -30.33 -13.72 -17.48
C ASP A 176 -29.00 -13.01 -17.74
N MET A 177 -27.94 -13.45 -17.08
CA MET A 177 -26.60 -12.84 -17.21
C MET A 177 -26.06 -12.83 -18.63
N GLY A 178 -26.38 -13.83 -19.45
CA GLY A 178 -25.97 -13.85 -20.86
C GLY A 178 -26.63 -12.72 -21.65
N SER A 179 -27.90 -12.47 -21.39
CA SER A 179 -28.66 -11.38 -22.00
C SER A 179 -28.21 -10.00 -21.51
N LEU A 180 -27.91 -9.85 -20.21
CA LEU A 180 -27.40 -8.59 -19.64
C LEU A 180 -26.02 -8.22 -20.20
N ARG A 181 -25.09 -9.18 -20.26
CA ARG A 181 -23.76 -8.98 -20.88
C ARG A 181 -23.84 -8.65 -22.36
N ALA A 182 -24.82 -9.20 -23.08
CA ALA A 182 -25.02 -8.86 -24.49
C ALA A 182 -25.49 -7.41 -24.69
N MET A 183 -26.18 -6.83 -23.71
CA MET A 183 -26.69 -5.46 -23.74
C MET A 183 -25.67 -4.43 -23.26
N ALA A 184 -25.03 -4.69 -22.13
CA ALA A 184 -24.12 -3.75 -21.48
C ALA A 184 -22.87 -3.42 -22.30
N SER A 185 -22.26 -2.26 -21.99
CA SER A 185 -20.94 -1.88 -22.50
C SER A 185 -19.81 -2.69 -21.84
N PRO A 186 -18.69 -2.94 -22.55
CA PRO A 186 -17.45 -3.39 -21.91
C PRO A 186 -16.75 -2.25 -21.14
N PRO A 187 -16.05 -2.52 -20.02
CA PRO A 187 -15.89 -3.82 -19.36
C PRO A 187 -17.15 -4.24 -18.60
N HIS A 188 -17.51 -5.53 -18.71
CA HIS A 188 -18.78 -6.04 -18.15
C HIS A 188 -18.83 -6.04 -16.61
N GLU A 189 -17.67 -6.01 -15.95
CA GLU A 189 -17.58 -5.92 -14.50
C GLU A 189 -18.10 -4.58 -13.95
N ASP A 190 -18.04 -3.52 -14.77
CA ASP A 190 -18.47 -2.17 -14.39
C ASP A 190 -19.87 -1.82 -14.91
N HIS A 191 -20.41 -2.57 -15.88
CA HIS A 191 -21.65 -2.21 -16.58
C HIS A 191 -22.77 -3.25 -16.44
N VAL A 192 -22.50 -4.41 -15.83
CA VAL A 192 -23.50 -5.47 -15.62
C VAL A 192 -23.71 -5.70 -14.14
N PHE A 193 -24.94 -5.48 -13.68
CA PHE A 193 -25.33 -5.63 -12.29
C PHE A 193 -26.48 -6.61 -12.20
N LEU A 194 -26.33 -7.62 -11.35
CA LEU A 194 -27.38 -8.58 -11.06
C LEU A 194 -27.70 -8.51 -9.56
N VAL A 195 -28.92 -8.09 -9.22
CA VAL A 195 -29.39 -8.02 -7.84
C VAL A 195 -30.45 -9.09 -7.60
N GLU A 196 -30.38 -9.77 -6.46
CA GLU A 196 -31.30 -10.89 -6.16
C GLU A 196 -32.76 -10.42 -5.95
N SER A 197 -32.94 -9.16 -5.54
CA SER A 197 -34.25 -8.56 -5.31
C SER A 197 -34.23 -7.07 -5.58
N PHE A 198 -35.41 -6.51 -5.86
CA PHE A 198 -35.57 -5.08 -6.07
C PHE A 198 -35.18 -4.26 -4.83
N ASP A 199 -35.26 -4.82 -3.62
CA ASP A 199 -34.89 -4.12 -2.38
C ASP A 199 -33.37 -3.87 -2.27
N LEU A 200 -32.55 -4.64 -3.01
CA LEU A 200 -31.10 -4.49 -3.06
C LEU A 200 -30.62 -3.60 -4.21
N ILE A 201 -31.53 -3.12 -5.08
CA ILE A 201 -31.17 -2.27 -6.22
C ILE A 201 -30.55 -0.93 -5.78
N HIS A 202 -30.81 -0.49 -4.54
CA HIS A 202 -30.18 0.70 -3.96
C HIS A 202 -28.64 0.55 -3.83
N GLN A 203 -28.11 -0.67 -3.72
CA GLN A 203 -26.66 -0.91 -3.70
C GLN A 203 -25.99 -0.56 -5.04
N PHE A 204 -26.69 -0.77 -6.16
CA PHE A 204 -26.23 -0.28 -7.47
C PHE A 204 -26.15 1.24 -7.49
N GLY A 205 -27.11 1.95 -6.87
CA GLY A 205 -27.10 3.42 -6.84
C GLY A 205 -25.78 4.00 -6.32
N LEU A 206 -25.20 3.37 -5.29
CA LEU A 206 -23.90 3.76 -4.72
C LEU A 206 -22.72 3.43 -5.65
N GLN A 207 -22.69 2.23 -6.24
CA GLN A 207 -21.62 1.82 -7.16
C GLN A 207 -21.65 2.60 -8.47
N PHE A 208 -22.85 2.86 -8.97
CA PHE A 208 -23.09 3.67 -10.16
C PHE A 208 -22.72 5.13 -9.93
N GLN A 209 -22.93 5.65 -8.72
CA GLN A 209 -22.48 6.98 -8.31
C GLN A 209 -20.95 7.07 -8.37
N ASP A 210 -20.20 6.17 -7.74
CA ASP A 210 -18.73 6.19 -7.75
C ASP A 210 -18.14 6.18 -9.18
N LYS A 211 -18.85 5.57 -10.13
CA LYS A 211 -18.43 5.47 -11.53
C LYS A 211 -18.88 6.65 -12.40
N LEU A 212 -20.08 7.20 -12.19
CA LEU A 212 -20.54 8.42 -12.88
C LEU A 212 -19.76 9.67 -12.43
N CYS A 213 -19.23 9.68 -11.22
CA CYS A 213 -18.44 10.79 -10.67
C CYS A 213 -16.98 10.77 -11.14
N GLY A 214 -16.78 10.38 -12.40
CA GLY A 214 -15.51 10.02 -13.02
C GLY A 214 -14.29 10.83 -12.56
N MET A 215 -13.34 10.06 -12.03
CA MET A 215 -11.89 10.14 -12.22
C MET A 215 -11.22 11.52 -12.10
N ASP A 216 -10.55 11.72 -10.97
CA ASP A 216 -9.49 12.72 -10.83
C ASP A 216 -8.31 12.31 -11.75
N LEU A 217 -8.20 12.93 -12.93
CA LEU A 217 -7.10 12.70 -13.88
C LEU A 217 -5.73 12.88 -13.20
N CYS A 218 -5.62 13.70 -12.15
CA CYS A 218 -4.41 13.92 -11.37
C CYS A 218 -4.00 12.72 -10.49
N LEU A 219 -4.85 11.68 -10.35
CA LEU A 219 -4.54 10.45 -9.59
C LEU A 219 -4.13 9.25 -10.47
N GLU A 220 -4.48 9.27 -11.76
CA GLU A 220 -4.16 8.16 -12.69
C GLU A 220 -2.81 8.30 -13.39
N SER A 221 -2.26 9.52 -13.51
CA SER A 221 -0.96 9.76 -14.15
C SER A 221 -0.27 11.01 -13.62
N ASP A 222 1.06 10.97 -13.51
CA ASP A 222 1.87 12.15 -13.16
C ASP A 222 1.90 13.14 -14.33
N HIS A 223 1.13 14.21 -14.20
CA HIS A 223 1.01 15.28 -15.18
C HIS A 223 2.17 16.29 -15.13
N GLY A 224 3.11 16.12 -14.18
CA GLY A 224 4.29 16.96 -14.04
C GLY A 224 3.99 18.39 -13.61
N CYS A 225 2.90 18.61 -12.86
CA CYS A 225 2.61 19.90 -12.22
C CYS A 225 3.53 20.06 -11.01
N GLU A 226 4.23 21.20 -10.90
CA GLU A 226 5.18 21.42 -9.80
C GLU A 226 4.50 21.62 -8.44
N HIS A 227 3.31 22.23 -8.40
CA HIS A 227 2.59 22.51 -7.15
C HIS A 227 1.22 21.85 -7.08
N ILE A 228 0.20 22.40 -7.75
CA ILE A 228 -1.19 21.93 -7.67
C ILE A 228 -1.63 21.46 -9.05
N CYS A 229 -2.29 20.30 -9.13
CA CYS A 229 -2.96 19.79 -10.32
C CYS A 229 -4.47 19.78 -10.04
N GLU A 230 -5.26 20.47 -10.87
CA GLU A 230 -6.72 20.47 -10.76
C GLU A 230 -7.33 19.78 -11.98
N SER A 231 -8.11 18.73 -11.73
CA SER A 231 -8.81 17.96 -12.76
C SER A 231 -10.07 18.67 -13.23
N SER A 232 -10.23 18.78 -14.55
CA SER A 232 -11.42 19.24 -15.26
C SER A 232 -12.04 18.08 -16.05
N PRO A 233 -13.33 18.15 -16.44
CA PRO A 233 -14.05 17.00 -17.03
C PRO A 233 -13.40 16.37 -18.28
N ASP A 234 -12.58 17.13 -19.02
CA ASP A 234 -11.88 16.68 -20.23
C ASP A 234 -10.35 16.94 -20.21
N SER A 235 -9.78 17.50 -19.12
CA SER A 235 -8.37 17.93 -19.08
C SER A 235 -7.86 18.19 -17.65
N TYR A 236 -6.59 18.57 -17.48
CA TYR A 236 -6.01 19.00 -16.20
C TYR A 236 -5.34 20.38 -16.36
N GLN A 237 -5.30 21.17 -15.29
CA GLN A 237 -4.55 22.43 -15.26
C GLN A 237 -3.63 22.47 -14.03
N CYS A 238 -2.40 22.95 -14.22
CA CYS A 238 -1.48 23.18 -13.11
C CYS A 238 -1.66 24.59 -12.54
N GLU A 239 -1.70 24.70 -11.21
CA GLU A 239 -1.73 25.97 -10.49
C GLU A 239 -0.55 26.09 -9.52
N CYS A 240 -0.15 27.33 -9.22
CA CYS A 240 0.93 27.62 -8.30
C CYS A 240 0.40 28.12 -6.96
N LEU A 241 1.10 27.77 -5.88
CA LEU A 241 0.80 28.29 -4.55
C LEU A 241 0.94 29.83 -4.49
N PRO A 242 0.23 30.50 -3.57
CA PRO A 242 0.37 31.95 -3.37
C PRO A 242 1.83 32.37 -3.17
N GLY A 243 2.27 33.40 -3.90
CA GLY A 243 3.67 33.85 -3.90
C GLY A 243 4.53 33.25 -5.02
N TYR A 244 3.94 32.45 -5.89
CA TYR A 244 4.55 31.89 -7.10
C TYR A 244 3.72 32.23 -8.33
N ARG A 245 4.37 32.35 -9.49
CA ARG A 245 3.74 32.56 -10.79
C ARG A 245 3.97 31.34 -11.69
N LEU A 246 2.93 30.93 -12.42
CA LEU A 246 3.05 29.84 -13.40
C LEU A 246 3.90 30.32 -14.59
N ASN A 247 4.88 29.52 -14.98
CA ASN A 247 5.76 29.80 -16.10
C ASN A 247 5.06 29.50 -17.45
N ASP A 248 5.67 29.96 -18.54
CA ASP A 248 5.13 29.82 -19.91
C ASP A 248 4.99 28.35 -20.36
N ASP A 249 5.61 27.41 -19.65
CA ASP A 249 5.46 25.97 -19.88
C ASP A 249 4.13 25.40 -19.34
N GLY A 250 3.37 26.19 -18.59
CA GLY A 250 2.09 25.82 -17.99
C GLY A 250 2.20 24.74 -16.90
N LYS A 251 3.40 24.45 -16.39
CA LYS A 251 3.65 23.35 -15.44
C LYS A 251 4.53 23.74 -14.25
N THR A 252 5.53 24.59 -14.46
CA THR A 252 6.47 25.00 -13.42
C THR A 252 6.12 26.36 -12.83
N CYS A 253 6.53 26.59 -11.59
CA CYS A 253 6.16 27.74 -10.78
C CYS A 253 7.40 28.54 -10.38
N ALA A 254 7.54 29.77 -10.90
CA ALA A 254 8.61 30.68 -10.47
C ALA A 254 8.23 31.43 -9.20
N VAL A 255 9.16 31.50 -8.24
CA VAL A 255 9.04 32.33 -7.03
C VAL A 255 8.91 33.81 -7.42
N ILE A 256 7.96 34.52 -6.83
CA ILE A 256 7.87 35.98 -6.93
C ILE A 256 8.79 36.57 -5.84
N ASP A 257 9.99 37.02 -6.24
CA ASP A 257 10.97 37.63 -5.35
C ASP A 257 10.88 39.17 -5.38
N LEU A 258 10.25 39.74 -4.35
CA LEU A 258 10.08 41.19 -4.19
C LEU A 258 11.40 41.93 -3.87
N CYS A 259 12.41 41.24 -3.32
CA CYS A 259 13.74 41.83 -3.09
C CYS A 259 14.50 41.97 -4.42
N ALA A 260 14.41 40.97 -5.30
CA ALA A 260 15.04 40.99 -6.62
C ALA A 260 14.38 42.00 -7.59
N GLU A 261 13.09 42.29 -7.40
CA GLU A 261 12.38 43.35 -8.15
C GLU A 261 12.60 44.77 -7.59
N GLU A 262 13.45 44.95 -6.57
CA GLU A 262 13.70 46.23 -5.86
C GLU A 262 12.43 46.90 -5.30
N LYS A 263 11.39 46.11 -4.98
CA LYS A 263 10.12 46.62 -4.44
C LYS A 263 10.05 46.44 -2.91
N HIS A 264 11.08 46.90 -2.19
CA HIS A 264 11.17 46.81 -0.74
C HIS A 264 11.76 48.07 -0.08
N ASP A 265 11.49 48.28 1.21
CA ASP A 265 11.88 49.49 1.96
C ASP A 265 12.91 49.21 3.09
N CYS A 266 13.80 48.22 2.94
CA CYS A 266 14.75 47.81 3.99
C CYS A 266 16.02 48.67 3.98
N GLU A 267 16.52 49.09 5.16
CA GLU A 267 17.77 49.88 5.27
C GLU A 267 19.01 49.06 4.94
N GLN A 268 19.10 47.83 5.44
CA GLN A 268 20.30 47.00 5.32
C GLN A 268 20.06 45.73 4.51
N ILE A 269 19.35 44.75 5.07
CA ILE A 269 19.15 43.45 4.42
C ILE A 269 17.67 43.27 4.11
N CYS A 270 17.37 42.82 2.89
CA CYS A 270 16.04 42.34 2.48
C CYS A 270 16.10 40.82 2.37
N VAL A 271 15.27 40.13 3.14
CA VAL A 271 15.12 38.68 3.10
C VAL A 271 13.86 38.38 2.30
N SER A 272 14.03 37.80 1.12
CA SER A 272 12.92 37.44 0.24
C SER A 272 12.18 36.23 0.77
N SER A 273 10.86 36.26 0.65
CA SER A 273 9.96 35.13 0.87
C SER A 273 9.04 35.02 -0.34
N PRO A 274 8.49 33.85 -0.67
CA PRO A 274 7.63 33.73 -1.85
C PRO A 274 6.44 34.69 -1.78
N GLY A 275 6.44 35.72 -2.63
CA GLY A 275 5.43 36.79 -2.64
C GLY A 275 5.47 37.79 -1.47
N SER A 276 6.50 37.78 -0.62
CA SER A 276 6.65 38.70 0.53
C SER A 276 8.12 39.05 0.82
N TYR A 277 8.39 39.98 1.72
CA TYR A 277 9.75 40.27 2.18
C TYR A 277 9.78 40.69 3.65
N SER A 278 10.92 40.48 4.29
CA SER A 278 11.21 40.97 5.64
C SER A 278 12.56 41.67 5.66
N CYS A 279 12.71 42.69 6.51
CA CYS A 279 13.98 43.40 6.65
C CYS A 279 14.79 42.82 7.80
N ASP A 280 16.10 42.74 7.60
CA ASP A 280 17.05 42.28 8.61
C ASP A 280 18.26 43.22 8.68
N CYS A 281 19.07 43.05 9.72
CA CYS A 281 20.23 43.87 10.01
C CYS A 281 21.53 43.07 9.87
N ASN A 282 22.61 43.77 9.53
CA ASN A 282 23.94 43.16 9.54
C ASN A 282 24.38 42.76 10.95
N ASP A 283 25.31 41.81 11.03
CA ASP A 283 25.86 41.33 12.29
C ASP A 283 26.39 42.47 13.17
N GLY A 284 26.00 42.45 14.44
CA GLY A 284 26.32 43.50 15.41
C GLY A 284 25.33 44.66 15.42
N TYR A 285 24.18 44.54 14.73
CA TYR A 285 23.09 45.51 14.76
C TYR A 285 21.75 44.83 15.12
N THR A 286 20.82 45.57 15.73
CA THR A 286 19.44 45.15 16.01
C THR A 286 18.44 45.95 15.17
N LEU A 287 17.37 45.28 14.72
CA LEU A 287 16.28 45.91 13.99
C LEU A 287 15.43 46.77 14.92
N ASN A 288 15.24 48.03 14.54
CA ASN A 288 14.46 49.01 15.29
C ASN A 288 12.95 48.70 15.20
N GLU A 289 12.15 49.39 16.03
CA GLU A 289 10.69 49.18 16.13
C GLU A 289 9.92 49.42 14.81
N ASP A 290 10.51 50.15 13.87
CA ASP A 290 9.94 50.40 12.54
C ASP A 290 10.03 49.18 11.60
N LYS A 291 10.71 48.11 12.03
CA LYS A 291 10.99 46.89 11.28
C LYS A 291 11.70 47.13 9.94
N LYS A 292 12.40 48.27 9.82
CA LYS A 292 13.07 48.71 8.60
C LYS A 292 14.51 49.20 8.82
N THR A 293 14.83 49.76 9.99
CA THR A 293 16.14 50.37 10.30
C THR A 293 16.93 49.64 11.40
N CYS A 294 18.25 49.86 11.52
CA CYS A 294 19.17 49.04 12.36
C CYS A 294 20.09 49.83 13.33
N ALA A 295 20.40 49.30 14.53
CA ALA A 295 21.25 49.94 15.58
C ALA A 295 22.33 49.02 16.20
N VAL A 296 23.56 49.53 16.48
CA VAL A 296 24.76 48.76 16.93
C VAL A 296 24.66 48.13 18.34
N ILE A 297 25.19 46.92 18.54
CA ILE A 297 25.24 46.13 19.80
C ILE A 297 26.67 46.03 20.38
N ASP A 298 26.86 46.16 21.70
CA ASP A 298 28.13 45.88 22.41
C ASP A 298 28.05 44.61 23.26
N LEU A 299 28.72 43.55 22.80
CA LEU A 299 28.52 42.17 23.26
C LEU A 299 29.33 41.78 24.52
N CYS A 300 30.55 42.28 24.74
CA CYS A 300 31.26 41.96 26.00
C CYS A 300 30.66 42.74 27.19
N ALA A 301 30.15 43.97 26.99
CA ALA A 301 29.57 44.79 28.06
C ALA A 301 28.21 44.26 28.56
N GLU A 302 27.42 43.66 27.66
CA GLU A 302 26.17 42.98 28.01
C GLU A 302 26.38 41.57 28.59
N GLY A 303 27.62 41.07 28.65
CA GLY A 303 27.93 39.70 29.08
C GLY A 303 27.42 38.62 28.12
N LYS A 304 27.09 39.00 26.87
CA LYS A 304 26.62 38.10 25.80
C LYS A 304 27.78 37.71 24.89
N HIS A 305 28.81 37.10 25.48
CA HIS A 305 29.97 36.60 24.76
C HIS A 305 30.25 35.16 25.14
N ASP A 306 30.74 34.38 24.18
CA ASP A 306 30.92 32.93 24.34
C ASP A 306 32.38 32.54 24.56
N CYS A 307 33.24 33.51 24.88
CA CYS A 307 34.64 33.25 25.19
C CYS A 307 34.74 32.33 26.41
N GLU A 308 35.35 31.15 26.23
CA GLU A 308 35.53 30.18 27.31
C GLU A 308 36.43 30.75 28.43
N GLN A 309 37.42 31.55 28.03
CA GLN A 309 38.45 32.04 28.96
C GLN A 309 38.55 33.57 28.98
N ILE A 310 38.87 34.24 27.86
CA ILE A 310 39.14 35.69 27.83
C ILE A 310 38.33 36.38 26.70
N CYS A 311 37.61 37.51 26.94
CA CYS A 311 36.87 38.34 25.93
C CYS A 311 37.52 39.71 25.70
N ILE A 312 37.60 40.14 24.44
CA ILE A 312 38.15 41.44 24.01
C ILE A 312 37.15 42.13 23.08
N SER A 313 36.62 43.31 23.45
CA SER A 313 35.54 44.03 22.72
C SER A 313 36.00 44.69 21.41
N SER A 314 35.12 44.72 20.41
CA SER A 314 35.28 45.43 19.12
C SER A 314 33.92 46.02 18.65
N PRO A 315 33.86 47.04 17.77
CA PRO A 315 32.58 47.64 17.34
C PRO A 315 31.66 46.60 16.67
N GLY A 316 30.54 46.26 17.30
CA GLY A 316 29.61 45.22 16.85
C GLY A 316 30.09 43.78 17.05
N SER A 317 31.24 43.53 17.68
CA SER A 317 31.88 42.19 17.77
C SER A 317 32.81 42.01 18.98
N TYR A 318 33.38 40.83 19.15
CA TYR A 318 34.37 40.53 20.18
C TYR A 318 35.37 39.46 19.71
N THR A 319 36.52 39.33 20.36
CA THR A 319 37.54 38.32 20.10
C THR A 319 37.96 37.62 21.39
N CYS A 320 38.22 36.32 21.36
CA CYS A 320 38.60 35.55 22.54
C CYS A 320 40.08 35.16 22.58
N ASP A 321 40.59 34.82 23.78
CA ASP A 321 41.98 34.37 24.00
C ASP A 321 42.08 33.28 25.08
N CYS A 322 43.21 32.55 25.15
CA CYS A 322 43.41 31.33 25.96
C CYS A 322 44.57 31.39 26.96
N ASN A 323 44.46 30.57 28.02
CA ASN A 323 45.47 30.37 29.07
C ASN A 323 46.62 29.43 28.62
N SER A 324 47.76 29.46 29.32
CA SER A 324 48.96 28.67 28.99
C SER A 324 48.72 27.15 28.97
N GLY A 325 49.20 26.46 27.94
CA GLY A 325 48.99 25.02 27.72
C GLY A 325 47.76 24.68 26.87
N TYR A 326 47.03 25.72 26.44
CA TYR A 326 45.87 25.63 25.57
C TYR A 326 46.11 26.45 24.30
N THR A 327 45.47 26.03 23.21
CA THR A 327 45.45 26.78 21.95
C THR A 327 44.03 27.23 21.68
N LEU A 328 43.90 28.49 21.26
CA LEU A 328 42.62 29.02 20.78
C LEU A 328 42.23 28.22 19.54
N ASN A 329 41.08 27.56 19.64
CA ASN A 329 40.57 26.70 18.59
C ASN A 329 40.20 27.53 17.35
N GLU A 330 39.96 26.85 16.23
CA GLU A 330 39.55 27.53 14.98
C GLU A 330 38.24 28.31 15.13
N ASP A 331 37.42 27.98 16.14
CA ASP A 331 36.20 28.71 16.49
C ASP A 331 36.47 30.09 17.11
N LYS A 332 37.74 30.41 17.41
CA LYS A 332 38.21 31.65 18.03
C LYS A 332 37.53 31.96 19.36
N LYS A 333 36.95 30.96 20.03
CA LYS A 333 36.12 31.11 21.24
C LYS A 333 36.50 30.14 22.35
N THR A 334 36.82 28.89 22.00
CA THR A 334 37.16 27.84 22.97
C THR A 334 38.65 27.51 22.92
N CYS A 335 39.12 26.89 24.00
CA CYS A 335 40.53 26.62 24.24
C CYS A 335 40.71 25.12 24.42
N THR A 336 41.39 24.43 23.50
CA THR A 336 41.73 23.02 23.71
C THR A 336 43.13 22.85 24.26
N MET A 337 43.29 21.83 25.09
CA MET A 337 44.60 21.38 25.53
C MET A 337 45.41 20.94 24.30
N ILE A 338 46.69 21.31 24.26
CA ILE A 338 47.60 20.89 23.20
C ILE A 338 47.69 19.34 23.20
N ASP A 339 47.20 18.71 22.14
CA ASP A 339 47.22 17.25 21.98
C ASP A 339 48.55 16.78 21.40
N TYR A 340 49.36 16.13 22.24
CA TYR A 340 50.66 15.60 21.86
C TYR A 340 50.58 14.40 20.90
N CYS A 341 49.43 13.72 20.78
CA CYS A 341 49.23 12.63 19.83
C CYS A 341 48.99 13.14 18.39
N SER A 342 48.48 14.36 18.22
CA SER A 342 48.18 14.91 16.89
C SER A 342 49.42 15.36 16.07
N PHE A 343 50.61 15.42 16.68
CA PHE A 343 51.85 15.78 15.98
C PHE A 343 52.40 14.67 15.07
N GLY A 344 51.79 13.48 15.06
CA GLY A 344 52.14 12.37 14.14
C GLY A 344 53.51 11.72 14.37
N ASN A 345 54.25 12.12 15.40
CA ASN A 345 55.57 11.55 15.73
C ASN A 345 55.50 10.47 16.83
N HIS A 346 54.30 10.10 17.28
CA HIS A 346 54.09 9.32 18.49
C HIS A 346 54.46 7.83 18.37
N SER A 347 54.77 7.34 17.16
CA SER A 347 55.30 5.99 16.90
C SER A 347 54.48 4.81 17.49
N CYS A 348 53.20 5.01 17.84
CA CYS A 348 52.32 3.96 18.35
C CYS A 348 51.75 3.13 17.18
N GLN A 349 51.72 1.80 17.30
CA GLN A 349 51.09 0.93 16.29
C GLN A 349 49.57 0.98 16.33
N HIS A 350 48.98 0.98 17.52
CA HIS A 350 47.53 1.16 17.72
C HIS A 350 47.25 2.56 18.27
N GLU A 351 46.60 2.65 19.43
CA GLU A 351 46.06 3.91 19.93
C GLU A 351 47.13 4.73 20.67
N CYS A 352 47.16 6.05 20.44
CA CYS A 352 47.93 7.01 21.23
C CYS A 352 46.98 7.73 22.19
N VAL A 353 47.38 7.83 23.45
CA VAL A 353 46.61 8.49 24.50
C VAL A 353 47.40 9.69 25.02
N GLY A 354 46.89 10.90 24.77
CA GLY A 354 47.47 12.16 25.23
C GLY A 354 47.25 12.37 26.73
N VAL A 355 48.26 12.89 27.42
CA VAL A 355 48.21 13.25 28.84
C VAL A 355 48.71 14.69 29.03
N LEU A 356 48.40 15.30 30.16
CA LEU A 356 48.79 16.68 30.46
C LEU A 356 50.32 16.79 30.44
N ASN A 357 50.86 17.48 29.42
CA ASN A 357 52.29 17.56 29.07
C ASN A 357 52.95 16.30 28.44
N GLY A 358 52.23 15.37 27.76
CA GLY A 358 52.84 14.20 27.07
C GLY A 358 51.88 13.20 26.40
N TYR A 359 52.32 11.96 26.08
CA TYR A 359 51.48 10.85 25.54
C TYR A 359 52.00 9.42 25.88
N PHE A 360 51.16 8.37 25.75
CA PHE A 360 51.54 6.93 25.80
C PHE A 360 50.71 6.06 24.80
N CYS A 361 51.14 4.83 24.48
CA CYS A 361 50.45 3.95 23.52
C CYS A 361 49.59 2.86 24.20
N ARG A 362 48.44 2.50 23.59
CA ARG A 362 47.50 1.47 24.05
C ARG A 362 47.11 0.53 22.89
N CYS A 363 46.98 -0.77 23.17
CA CYS A 363 46.52 -1.75 22.19
C CYS A 363 45.00 -1.98 22.25
N ASN A 364 44.39 -2.21 21.08
CA ASN A 364 42.99 -2.57 20.93
C ASN A 364 42.69 -3.98 21.50
N GLU A 365 41.41 -4.28 21.77
CA GLU A 365 40.99 -5.59 22.29
C GLU A 365 41.45 -6.76 21.40
N GLY A 366 41.83 -7.86 22.05
CA GLY A 366 42.45 -9.01 21.37
C GLY A 366 43.85 -8.73 20.83
N HIS A 367 44.56 -7.72 21.37
CA HIS A 367 45.96 -7.46 21.06
C HIS A 367 46.76 -7.08 22.30
N THR A 368 48.05 -7.47 22.35
CA THR A 368 48.93 -7.22 23.50
C THR A 368 50.11 -6.29 23.17
N LEU A 369 50.42 -5.34 24.06
CA LEU A 369 51.49 -4.34 23.89
C LEU A 369 52.85 -4.94 24.23
N GLN A 370 53.79 -4.82 23.29
CA GLN A 370 55.15 -5.33 23.42
C GLN A 370 56.00 -4.48 24.39
N GLU A 371 57.13 -5.02 24.86
CA GLU A 371 58.04 -4.34 25.82
C GLU A 371 58.61 -3.00 25.32
N ASP A 372 58.50 -2.69 24.03
CA ASP A 372 58.92 -1.41 23.45
C ASP A 372 57.90 -0.27 23.69
N GLY A 373 56.73 -0.59 24.26
CA GLY A 373 55.66 0.35 24.56
C GLY A 373 54.98 0.94 23.32
N LYS A 374 55.15 0.33 22.14
CA LYS A 374 54.69 0.88 20.85
C LYS A 374 53.99 -0.13 19.94
N ILE A 375 54.41 -1.40 19.93
CA ILE A 375 53.92 -2.45 18.99
C ILE A 375 52.86 -3.34 19.64
N CYS A 376 51.81 -3.71 18.90
CA CYS A 376 50.67 -4.52 19.31
C CYS A 376 50.50 -5.78 18.42
N LEU A 377 50.40 -6.96 19.02
CA LEU A 377 50.24 -8.27 18.33
C LEU A 377 48.82 -8.83 18.47
N SER A 378 48.25 -9.41 17.40
CA SER A 378 46.88 -9.95 17.39
C SER A 378 46.73 -11.34 18.02
N ASP A 379 45.70 -11.48 18.85
CA ASP A 379 45.32 -12.72 19.50
C ASP A 379 44.42 -13.52 18.54
N ASN A 380 44.75 -14.79 18.28
CA ASN A 380 43.92 -15.67 17.45
C ASN A 380 42.86 -16.37 18.32
N LEU A 381 41.62 -15.87 18.28
CA LEU A 381 40.54 -16.33 19.16
C LEU A 381 40.03 -17.74 18.84
N CYS A 382 40.07 -18.20 17.57
CA CYS A 382 39.72 -19.60 17.24
C CYS A 382 40.71 -20.62 17.84
N ASN A 383 41.93 -20.22 18.21
CA ASN A 383 42.94 -21.10 18.80
C ASN A 383 43.08 -20.97 20.33
N THR A 384 42.51 -19.93 20.91
CA THR A 384 42.68 -19.59 22.33
C THR A 384 41.41 -19.79 23.16
N VAL A 385 40.24 -19.98 22.52
CA VAL A 385 38.94 -20.17 23.18
C VAL A 385 38.18 -21.36 22.59
N GLU A 386 37.43 -22.10 23.42
CA GLU A 386 36.55 -23.19 22.96
C GLU A 386 35.33 -22.60 22.23
N HIS A 387 35.46 -22.41 20.92
CA HIS A 387 34.53 -21.59 20.11
C HIS A 387 33.17 -22.26 19.83
N GLY A 388 33.09 -23.60 19.91
CA GLY A 388 31.83 -24.36 19.84
C GLY A 388 31.12 -24.33 18.48
N CYS A 389 31.82 -24.01 17.39
CA CYS A 389 31.29 -24.06 16.04
C CYS A 389 31.13 -25.51 15.57
N ASP A 390 29.96 -25.83 15.00
CA ASP A 390 29.63 -27.17 14.51
C ASP A 390 30.39 -27.54 13.22
N HIS A 391 30.81 -26.54 12.43
CA HIS A 391 31.59 -26.75 11.22
C HIS A 391 32.91 -25.98 11.17
N GLN A 392 32.96 -24.71 10.71
CA GLN A 392 34.23 -23.97 10.61
C GLN A 392 34.18 -22.62 11.34
N CYS A 393 35.20 -22.34 12.15
CA CYS A 393 35.42 -21.06 12.86
C CYS A 393 36.31 -20.14 12.02
N VAL A 394 35.92 -18.88 11.90
CA VAL A 394 36.73 -17.82 11.29
C VAL A 394 36.99 -16.74 12.33
N SER A 395 38.26 -16.54 12.70
CA SER A 395 38.67 -15.53 13.68
C SER A 395 38.69 -14.16 13.04
N THR A 396 38.01 -13.20 13.66
CA THR A 396 38.07 -11.78 13.30
C THR A 396 38.79 -11.02 14.43
N PRO A 397 39.30 -9.79 14.19
CA PRO A 397 39.90 -8.99 15.26
C PRO A 397 38.90 -8.76 16.41
N GLY A 398 39.13 -9.40 17.55
CA GLY A 398 38.28 -9.32 18.74
C GLY A 398 37.06 -10.26 18.79
N SER A 399 36.81 -11.09 17.77
CA SER A 399 35.66 -12.01 17.75
C SER A 399 35.88 -13.24 16.84
N TYR A 400 34.88 -14.11 16.72
CA TYR A 400 34.88 -15.22 15.77
C TYR A 400 33.45 -15.53 15.30
N PHE A 401 33.28 -16.10 14.12
CA PHE A 401 31.98 -16.56 13.62
C PHE A 401 32.07 -17.94 12.99
N CYS A 402 30.95 -18.66 12.99
CA CYS A 402 30.85 -20.03 12.47
C CYS A 402 30.20 -20.04 11.08
N ILE A 403 30.72 -20.87 10.17
CA ILE A 403 30.16 -21.06 8.82
C ILE A 403 29.69 -22.50 8.64
N CYS A 404 28.60 -22.69 7.88
CA CYS A 404 27.98 -23.99 7.61
C CYS A 404 28.28 -24.51 6.19
N PRO A 405 28.25 -25.84 5.97
CA PRO A 405 28.46 -26.44 4.65
C PRO A 405 27.29 -26.17 3.68
N GLU A 406 27.55 -26.28 2.38
CA GLU A 406 26.56 -26.01 1.32
C GLU A 406 25.24 -26.78 1.54
N GLY A 407 24.12 -26.05 1.53
CA GLY A 407 22.77 -26.62 1.73
C GLY A 407 22.27 -26.64 3.18
N GLN A 408 23.02 -26.07 4.13
CA GLN A 408 22.60 -25.91 5.53
C GLN A 408 22.69 -24.46 5.99
N LEU A 409 21.75 -24.05 6.84
CA LEU A 409 21.70 -22.71 7.43
C LEU A 409 22.14 -22.75 8.90
N LEU A 410 22.81 -21.67 9.32
CA LEU A 410 23.24 -21.47 10.71
C LEU A 410 22.00 -21.26 11.59
N GLN A 411 21.89 -22.01 12.67
CA GLN A 411 20.73 -21.98 13.57
C GLN A 411 20.78 -20.74 14.50
N GLU A 412 19.68 -20.48 15.21
CA GLU A 412 19.53 -19.30 16.10
C GLU A 412 20.62 -19.18 17.19
N ASP A 413 21.35 -20.26 17.48
CA ASP A 413 22.46 -20.26 18.44
C ASP A 413 23.79 -19.70 17.89
N GLY A 414 23.84 -19.39 16.59
CA GLY A 414 25.02 -18.86 15.90
C GLY A 414 26.18 -19.86 15.81
N LYS A 415 25.96 -21.14 16.10
CA LYS A 415 27.00 -22.16 16.23
C LYS A 415 26.69 -23.48 15.53
N SER A 416 25.44 -23.91 15.49
CA SER A 416 25.00 -25.18 14.92
C SER A 416 24.43 -25.05 13.51
N CYS A 417 24.61 -26.08 12.68
CA CYS A 417 24.14 -26.10 11.28
C CYS A 417 22.93 -27.03 11.11
N GLY A 418 21.90 -26.58 10.38
CA GLY A 418 20.70 -27.39 10.11
C GLY A 418 20.10 -27.22 8.72
N THR A 419 19.31 -28.21 8.28
CA THR A 419 18.49 -28.14 7.08
C THR A 419 17.17 -27.41 7.34
N CYS A 420 16.66 -26.67 6.35
CA CYS A 420 15.33 -26.06 6.41
C CYS A 420 14.28 -27.18 6.57
N ARG A 421 13.65 -27.27 7.75
CA ARG A 421 12.54 -28.19 7.98
C ARG A 421 11.25 -27.46 7.64
N SER A 422 10.46 -28.10 6.79
CA SER A 422 9.21 -27.64 6.19
C SER A 422 8.22 -27.04 7.20
N ALA A 423 7.52 -25.99 6.77
CA ALA A 423 6.30 -25.39 7.32
C ALA A 423 5.77 -25.98 8.65
N ASN A 424 5.94 -25.23 9.74
CA ASN A 424 5.27 -25.52 11.01
C ASN A 424 3.85 -24.93 10.98
N ILE A 425 2.82 -25.68 10.56
CA ILE A 425 1.41 -25.19 10.53
C ILE A 425 0.42 -26.06 11.29
N ASP A 426 -0.65 -25.43 11.76
CA ASP A 426 -1.84 -26.14 12.23
C ASP A 426 -2.89 -26.14 11.11
N LEU A 427 -3.12 -27.29 10.48
CA LEU A 427 -4.04 -27.47 9.36
C LEU A 427 -5.31 -28.19 9.81
N VAL A 428 -6.48 -27.58 9.62
CA VAL A 428 -7.77 -28.23 9.85
C VAL A 428 -8.50 -28.41 8.52
N LEU A 429 -8.86 -29.66 8.22
CA LEU A 429 -9.57 -30.07 7.03
C LEU A 429 -11.06 -30.20 7.35
N LEU A 430 -11.91 -29.48 6.62
CA LEU A 430 -13.37 -29.52 6.73
C LEU A 430 -13.94 -30.24 5.51
N ILE A 431 -14.43 -31.46 5.69
CA ILE A 431 -14.98 -32.29 4.60
C ILE A 431 -16.50 -32.35 4.63
N ASP A 432 -17.13 -31.98 3.51
CA ASP A 432 -18.57 -32.11 3.33
C ASP A 432 -18.98 -33.58 3.13
N GLY A 433 -19.72 -34.11 4.11
CA GLY A 433 -20.32 -35.45 4.12
C GLY A 433 -21.81 -35.43 3.78
N SER A 434 -22.33 -34.34 3.20
CA SER A 434 -23.72 -34.19 2.83
C SER A 434 -24.12 -35.05 1.63
N LYS A 435 -25.42 -35.31 1.50
CA LYS A 435 -26.01 -36.12 0.42
C LYS A 435 -25.71 -35.59 -0.99
N SER A 436 -25.51 -34.28 -1.15
CA SER A 436 -25.23 -33.66 -2.46
C SER A 436 -23.90 -34.10 -3.04
N VAL A 437 -22.90 -34.34 -2.19
CA VAL A 437 -21.54 -34.78 -2.59
C VAL A 437 -21.58 -36.14 -3.28
N ARG A 438 -22.48 -37.05 -2.87
CA ARG A 438 -22.55 -38.46 -3.29
C ARG A 438 -21.35 -39.30 -2.81
N PRO A 439 -21.53 -40.62 -2.61
CA PRO A 439 -20.46 -41.49 -2.12
C PRO A 439 -19.22 -41.51 -3.01
N GLN A 440 -19.39 -41.43 -4.35
CA GLN A 440 -18.27 -41.47 -5.28
C GLN A 440 -17.34 -40.26 -5.10
N ASN A 441 -17.89 -39.04 -5.04
CA ASN A 441 -17.06 -37.85 -4.84
C ASN A 441 -16.48 -37.80 -3.42
N PHE A 442 -17.19 -38.33 -2.42
CA PHE A 442 -16.68 -38.40 -1.05
C PHE A 442 -15.41 -39.27 -0.94
N GLU A 443 -15.35 -40.39 -1.67
CA GLU A 443 -14.12 -41.19 -1.76
C GLU A 443 -12.98 -40.43 -2.47
N LEU A 444 -13.30 -39.58 -3.46
CA LEU A 444 -12.29 -38.72 -4.09
C LEU A 444 -11.76 -37.66 -3.11
N VAL A 445 -12.62 -37.07 -2.28
CA VAL A 445 -12.20 -36.12 -1.23
C VAL A 445 -11.27 -36.78 -0.23
N LYS A 446 -11.52 -38.04 0.18
CA LYS A 446 -10.60 -38.79 1.05
C LYS A 446 -9.22 -38.99 0.39
N GLN A 447 -9.20 -39.35 -0.89
CA GLN A 447 -7.95 -39.50 -1.64
C GLN A 447 -7.20 -38.17 -1.76
N PHE A 448 -7.93 -37.07 -2.01
CA PHE A 448 -7.37 -35.72 -2.03
C PHE A 448 -6.70 -35.39 -0.70
N VAL A 449 -7.39 -35.63 0.42
CA VAL A 449 -6.84 -35.37 1.76
C VAL A 449 -5.55 -36.16 1.97
N ASN A 450 -5.49 -37.43 1.54
CA ASN A 450 -4.26 -38.21 1.65
C ASN A 450 -3.11 -37.65 0.82
N GLN A 451 -3.38 -37.14 -0.39
CA GLN A 451 -2.36 -36.51 -1.25
C GLN A 451 -1.83 -35.22 -0.62
N VAL A 452 -2.69 -34.40 0.00
CA VAL A 452 -2.25 -33.23 0.76
C VAL A 452 -1.38 -33.66 1.94
N VAL A 453 -1.78 -34.69 2.69
CA VAL A 453 -0.99 -35.20 3.82
C VAL A 453 0.39 -35.72 3.38
N ASP A 454 0.47 -36.41 2.23
CA ASP A 454 1.75 -36.88 1.66
C ASP A 454 2.69 -35.74 1.27
N SER A 455 2.13 -34.57 0.96
CA SER A 455 2.89 -33.39 0.56
C SER A 455 3.42 -32.55 1.72
N LEU A 456 2.98 -32.84 2.95
CA LEU A 456 3.27 -32.07 4.17
C LEU A 456 4.25 -32.81 5.10
N ASP A 457 5.09 -32.07 5.81
CA ASP A 457 5.96 -32.62 6.86
C ASP A 457 5.18 -32.77 8.18
N VAL A 458 4.34 -33.79 8.25
CA VAL A 458 3.54 -34.10 9.44
C VAL A 458 4.44 -34.69 10.52
N SER A 459 4.59 -33.96 11.62
CA SER A 459 5.31 -34.43 12.80
C SER A 459 4.84 -33.69 14.06
N ALA A 460 5.25 -34.17 15.25
CA ALA A 460 4.92 -33.52 16.53
C ALA A 460 5.39 -32.05 16.63
N HIS A 461 6.48 -31.74 15.92
CA HIS A 461 7.14 -30.44 15.88
C HIS A 461 6.89 -29.65 14.58
N GLY A 462 6.45 -30.33 13.52
CA GLY A 462 6.16 -29.78 12.19
C GLY A 462 4.69 -29.38 12.00
N THR A 463 4.07 -29.95 10.96
CA THR A 463 2.64 -29.76 10.65
C THR A 463 1.74 -30.66 11.49
N ARG A 464 0.69 -30.09 12.08
CA ARG A 464 -0.39 -30.83 12.76
C ARG A 464 -1.64 -30.78 11.91
N VAL A 465 -2.32 -31.92 11.77
CA VAL A 465 -3.51 -32.02 10.92
C VAL A 465 -4.71 -32.51 11.73
N GLY A 466 -5.81 -31.78 11.65
CA GLY A 466 -7.11 -32.15 12.18
C GLY A 466 -8.11 -32.36 11.06
N LEU A 467 -9.08 -33.26 11.26
CA LEU A 467 -10.14 -33.55 10.28
C LEU A 467 -11.52 -33.42 10.94
N VAL A 468 -12.36 -32.63 10.31
CA VAL A 468 -13.75 -32.40 10.70
C VAL A 468 -14.64 -32.75 9.53
N GLN A 469 -15.60 -33.64 9.76
CA GLN A 469 -16.66 -33.94 8.80
C GLN A 469 -17.92 -33.19 9.18
N TYR A 470 -18.61 -32.62 8.20
CA TYR A 470 -19.88 -31.95 8.44
C TYR A 470 -20.99 -32.38 7.48
N SER A 471 -22.22 -32.30 7.96
CA SER A 471 -23.44 -32.46 7.17
C SER A 471 -24.55 -31.62 7.81
N SER A 472 -25.65 -32.21 8.29
CA SER A 472 -26.59 -31.53 9.20
C SER A 472 -26.04 -31.40 10.63
N ARG A 473 -24.90 -32.02 10.92
CA ARG A 473 -24.16 -31.94 12.19
C ARG A 473 -22.67 -31.94 11.87
N VAL A 474 -21.88 -31.38 12.77
CA VAL A 474 -20.42 -31.38 12.67
C VAL A 474 -19.86 -32.46 13.60
N ARG A 475 -18.86 -33.21 13.12
CA ARG A 475 -18.16 -34.24 13.88
C ARG A 475 -16.65 -34.11 13.64
N THR A 476 -15.89 -33.95 14.72
CA THR A 476 -14.44 -34.10 14.68
C THR A 476 -14.10 -35.57 14.51
N GLU A 477 -13.51 -35.95 13.39
CA GLU A 477 -13.00 -37.32 13.18
C GLU A 477 -11.74 -37.53 14.01
N PHE A 478 -10.84 -36.53 14.00
CA PHE A 478 -9.69 -36.48 14.89
C PHE A 478 -9.18 -35.04 15.05
N PRO A 479 -8.75 -34.65 16.26
CA PRO A 479 -8.17 -33.34 16.54
C PRO A 479 -6.68 -33.25 16.17
N LEU A 480 -6.13 -32.02 16.18
CA LEU A 480 -4.75 -31.72 15.78
C LEU A 480 -3.69 -32.47 16.59
N SER A 481 -3.98 -32.84 17.84
CA SER A 481 -3.04 -33.56 18.71
C SER A 481 -3.03 -35.08 18.50
N ARG A 482 -3.99 -35.65 17.77
CA ARG A 482 -4.29 -37.09 17.80
C ARG A 482 -3.24 -37.96 17.11
N TYR A 483 -2.75 -37.50 15.96
CA TYR A 483 -1.82 -38.22 15.11
C TYR A 483 -0.61 -37.34 14.81
N GLN A 484 0.56 -37.96 14.78
CA GLN A 484 1.85 -37.28 14.57
C GLN A 484 2.63 -37.89 13.41
N ASN A 485 1.99 -38.79 12.65
CA ASN A 485 2.59 -39.56 11.57
C ASN A 485 1.61 -39.58 10.38
N PRO A 486 2.08 -39.27 9.15
CA PRO A 486 1.21 -39.18 7.98
C PRO A 486 0.47 -40.50 7.67
N GLU A 487 1.10 -41.66 7.91
CA GLU A 487 0.47 -42.97 7.64
C GLU A 487 -0.77 -43.24 8.52
N ASP A 488 -0.74 -42.78 9.78
CA ASP A 488 -1.87 -42.93 10.71
C ASP A 488 -3.03 -42.02 10.32
N ILE A 489 -2.73 -40.80 9.87
CA ILE A 489 -3.72 -39.85 9.36
C ILE A 489 -4.39 -40.43 8.12
N LYS A 490 -3.61 -40.90 7.13
CA LYS A 490 -4.16 -41.49 5.90
C LYS A 490 -5.08 -42.68 6.20
N SER A 491 -4.64 -43.53 7.12
CA SER A 491 -5.43 -44.68 7.58
C SER A 491 -6.72 -44.26 8.30
N ALA A 492 -6.70 -43.16 9.06
CA ALA A 492 -7.87 -42.61 9.73
C ALA A 492 -8.85 -41.98 8.74
N VAL A 493 -8.35 -41.19 7.77
CA VAL A 493 -9.14 -40.53 6.71
C VAL A 493 -9.92 -41.57 5.89
N MET A 494 -9.28 -42.67 5.50
CA MET A 494 -9.96 -43.71 4.71
C MET A 494 -11.08 -44.43 5.48
N LYS A 495 -11.01 -44.45 6.82
CA LYS A 495 -12.03 -45.07 7.69
C LYS A 495 -13.23 -44.18 7.97
N VAL A 496 -13.19 -42.90 7.59
CA VAL A 496 -14.29 -41.96 7.84
C VAL A 496 -15.56 -42.42 7.12
N GLU A 497 -16.67 -42.50 7.84
CA GLU A 497 -17.95 -42.92 7.28
C GLU A 497 -18.73 -41.74 6.70
N TYR A 498 -19.40 -41.95 5.58
CA TYR A 498 -20.19 -40.92 4.91
C TYR A 498 -21.51 -40.66 5.65
N MET A 499 -21.91 -39.39 5.81
CA MET A 499 -23.03 -38.98 6.69
C MET A 499 -24.40 -38.87 5.99
N GLU A 500 -24.44 -38.57 4.69
CA GLU A 500 -25.65 -38.56 3.83
C GLU A 500 -26.78 -37.60 4.24
N LYS A 501 -26.46 -36.50 4.94
CA LYS A 501 -27.46 -35.52 5.44
C LYS A 501 -27.36 -34.16 4.74
N GLY A 502 -27.89 -33.09 5.32
CA GLY A 502 -27.83 -31.73 4.77
C GLY A 502 -26.41 -31.14 4.79
N THR A 503 -26.27 -29.87 4.41
CA THR A 503 -24.98 -29.17 4.26
C THR A 503 -25.00 -27.92 5.12
N MET A 504 -24.40 -27.98 6.32
CA MET A 504 -24.31 -26.85 7.26
C MET A 504 -22.85 -26.37 7.34
N THR A 505 -22.41 -25.64 6.31
CA THR A 505 -21.03 -25.16 6.19
C THR A 505 -20.74 -24.07 7.21
N GLY A 506 -21.70 -23.18 7.52
CA GLY A 506 -21.54 -22.13 8.52
C GLY A 506 -21.28 -22.70 9.92
N LEU A 507 -22.04 -23.73 10.30
CA LEU A 507 -21.84 -24.47 11.55
C LEU A 507 -20.47 -25.16 11.59
N ALA A 508 -19.98 -25.65 10.45
CA ALA A 508 -18.67 -26.28 10.35
C ALA A 508 -17.53 -25.25 10.55
N LEU A 509 -17.65 -24.07 9.94
CA LEU A 509 -16.72 -22.95 10.14
C LEU A 509 -16.72 -22.48 11.61
N LYS A 510 -17.92 -22.35 12.21
CA LYS A 510 -18.05 -22.05 13.64
C LYS A 510 -17.28 -23.04 14.51
N HIS A 511 -17.52 -24.34 14.29
CA HIS A 511 -16.86 -25.39 15.04
C HIS A 511 -15.32 -25.38 14.82
N MET A 512 -14.86 -25.05 13.61
CA MET A 512 -13.43 -24.93 13.35
C MET A 512 -12.78 -23.81 14.18
N VAL A 513 -13.39 -22.62 14.19
CA VAL A 513 -12.88 -21.45 14.90
C VAL A 513 -12.95 -21.64 16.42
N GLU A 514 -14.08 -22.12 16.94
CA GLU A 514 -14.31 -22.22 18.39
C GLU A 514 -13.71 -23.49 19.03
N ASN A 515 -13.66 -24.61 18.29
CA ASN A 515 -13.27 -25.91 18.83
C ASN A 515 -11.99 -26.44 18.18
N SER A 516 -11.95 -26.57 16.85
CA SER A 516 -10.82 -27.28 16.20
C SER A 516 -9.47 -26.57 16.36
N PHE A 517 -9.46 -25.24 16.41
CA PHE A 517 -8.27 -24.43 16.71
C PHE A 517 -8.11 -24.07 18.20
N ALA A 518 -8.85 -24.73 19.10
CA ALA A 518 -8.64 -24.59 20.53
C ALA A 518 -7.36 -25.31 20.97
N GLU A 519 -6.64 -24.75 21.95
CA GLU A 519 -5.43 -25.38 22.50
C GLU A 519 -5.73 -26.76 23.12
N SER A 520 -6.94 -26.96 23.64
CA SER A 520 -7.43 -28.25 24.14
C SER A 520 -7.51 -29.33 23.05
N GLU A 521 -7.74 -28.94 21.80
CA GLU A 521 -7.78 -29.83 20.64
C GLU A 521 -6.40 -29.95 19.94
N GLY A 522 -5.35 -29.36 20.52
CA GLY A 522 -3.97 -29.51 20.06
C GLY A 522 -3.43 -28.39 19.18
N ALA A 523 -4.22 -27.33 18.96
CA ALA A 523 -3.72 -26.12 18.32
C ALA A 523 -2.62 -25.46 19.17
N ARG A 524 -1.61 -24.90 18.52
CA ARG A 524 -0.51 -24.24 19.22
C ARG A 524 -0.94 -22.84 19.69
N PRO A 525 -0.40 -22.37 20.83
CA PRO A 525 -0.74 -21.06 21.36
C PRO A 525 -0.44 -19.95 20.36
N ALA A 526 -1.34 -18.96 20.25
CA ALA A 526 -1.19 -17.85 19.31
C ALA A 526 0.14 -17.08 19.48
N LYS A 527 0.70 -17.05 20.71
CA LYS A 527 2.01 -16.43 21.00
C LYS A 527 3.19 -17.03 20.24
N ARG A 528 3.08 -18.26 19.73
CA ARG A 528 4.13 -18.90 18.94
C ARG A 528 4.11 -18.50 17.46
N ASN A 529 3.14 -17.68 17.05
CA ASN A 529 2.96 -17.19 15.68
C ASN A 529 2.99 -18.30 14.62
N ILE A 530 2.34 -19.43 14.92
CA ILE A 530 2.22 -20.56 14.00
C ILE A 530 1.05 -20.30 13.05
N PRO A 531 1.25 -20.36 11.72
CA PRO A 531 0.17 -20.19 10.76
C PRO A 531 -0.93 -21.24 10.95
N ARG A 532 -2.18 -20.78 10.96
CA ARG A 532 -3.38 -21.62 11.04
C ARG A 532 -4.05 -21.64 9.69
N VAL A 533 -4.33 -22.83 9.17
CA VAL A 533 -4.89 -23.01 7.84
C VAL A 533 -6.17 -23.84 7.91
N GLY A 534 -7.26 -23.32 7.37
CA GLY A 534 -8.52 -24.04 7.21
C GLY A 534 -8.72 -24.42 5.74
N LEU A 535 -8.88 -25.70 5.43
CA LEU A 535 -9.14 -26.18 4.06
C LEU A 535 -10.55 -26.81 3.99
N VAL A 536 -11.45 -26.17 3.27
CA VAL A 536 -12.88 -26.52 3.20
C VAL A 536 -13.21 -27.18 1.87
N PHE A 537 -13.87 -28.34 1.92
CA PHE A 537 -14.41 -29.02 0.74
C PHE A 537 -15.92 -28.99 0.77
N THR A 538 -16.56 -28.51 -0.30
CA THR A 538 -18.03 -28.55 -0.45
C THR A 538 -18.48 -28.74 -1.90
N ASP A 539 -19.65 -29.38 -2.10
CA ASP A 539 -20.28 -29.64 -3.42
C ASP A 539 -21.67 -28.98 -3.53
N GLY A 540 -22.07 -28.14 -2.58
CA GLY A 540 -23.42 -27.58 -2.61
C GLY A 540 -23.62 -26.37 -1.74
N ARG A 541 -24.72 -25.66 -2.05
CA ARG A 541 -25.17 -24.47 -1.32
C ARG A 541 -25.37 -24.81 0.16
N SER A 542 -24.77 -24.02 1.04
CA SER A 542 -25.01 -24.15 2.47
C SER A 542 -26.47 -23.90 2.83
N GLN A 543 -26.96 -24.56 3.87
CA GLN A 543 -28.33 -24.40 4.40
C GLN A 543 -28.39 -23.42 5.57
N ASP A 544 -27.24 -22.89 5.98
CA ASP A 544 -27.03 -21.90 7.03
C ASP A 544 -26.14 -20.76 6.54
N ASP A 545 -26.07 -19.69 7.34
CA ASP A 545 -25.26 -18.51 7.03
C ASP A 545 -23.76 -18.79 7.22
N ILE A 546 -22.99 -18.58 6.15
CA ILE A 546 -21.54 -18.76 6.11
C ILE A 546 -20.79 -17.44 6.34
N THR A 547 -21.41 -16.29 6.07
CA THR A 547 -20.77 -14.97 6.02
C THR A 547 -20.13 -14.61 7.35
N GLU A 548 -20.89 -14.76 8.44
CA GLU A 548 -20.44 -14.39 9.78
C GLU A 548 -19.19 -15.17 10.20
N TRP A 549 -19.20 -16.49 9.96
CA TRP A 549 -18.13 -17.39 10.44
C TRP A 549 -16.92 -17.43 9.51
N ALA A 550 -17.11 -17.26 8.20
CA ALA A 550 -16.02 -17.06 7.26
C ALA A 550 -15.23 -15.79 7.61
N LYS A 551 -15.93 -14.67 7.89
CA LYS A 551 -15.27 -13.44 8.34
C LYS A 551 -14.53 -13.62 9.66
N LYS A 552 -15.18 -14.22 10.67
CA LYS A 552 -14.54 -14.49 11.97
C LYS A 552 -13.30 -15.38 11.86
N ALA A 553 -13.31 -16.37 10.95
CA ALA A 553 -12.14 -17.20 10.72
C ALA A 553 -10.96 -16.38 10.16
N LYS A 554 -11.23 -15.53 9.16
CA LYS A 554 -10.23 -14.62 8.56
C LYS A 554 -9.70 -13.60 9.57
N ASP A 555 -10.59 -12.97 10.33
CA ASP A 555 -10.23 -12.01 11.40
C ASP A 555 -9.42 -12.67 12.54
N ALA A 556 -9.58 -13.98 12.74
CA ALA A 556 -8.78 -14.76 13.69
C ALA A 556 -7.38 -15.16 13.17
N GLY A 557 -6.99 -14.67 11.99
CA GLY A 557 -5.71 -14.97 11.36
C GLY A 557 -5.61 -16.39 10.79
N ILE A 558 -6.75 -17.01 10.47
CA ILE A 558 -6.80 -18.33 9.82
C ILE A 558 -6.82 -18.10 8.32
N THR A 559 -5.83 -18.65 7.61
CA THR A 559 -5.81 -18.66 6.14
C THR A 559 -6.80 -19.70 5.64
N MET A 560 -7.84 -19.25 4.94
CA MET A 560 -8.93 -20.08 4.48
C MET A 560 -8.74 -20.45 3.02
N TYR A 561 -8.73 -21.75 2.74
CA TYR A 561 -8.77 -22.33 1.40
C TYR A 561 -10.14 -22.98 1.17
N ALA A 562 -10.75 -22.69 0.03
CA ALA A 562 -12.06 -23.22 -0.33
C ALA A 562 -11.97 -24.03 -1.62
N VAL A 563 -12.41 -25.29 -1.56
CA VAL A 563 -12.37 -26.25 -2.67
C VAL A 563 -13.80 -26.68 -3.01
N GLY A 564 -14.26 -26.25 -4.17
CA GLY A 564 -15.52 -26.69 -4.76
C GLY A 564 -15.35 -28.00 -5.50
N VAL A 565 -16.11 -29.02 -5.10
CA VAL A 565 -16.21 -30.30 -5.83
C VAL A 565 -17.54 -30.30 -6.57
N GLY A 566 -17.60 -30.71 -7.84
CA GLY A 566 -18.88 -30.96 -8.52
C GLY A 566 -19.68 -29.70 -8.90
N LYS A 567 -20.84 -29.47 -8.28
CA LYS A 567 -21.79 -28.36 -8.52
C LYS A 567 -21.82 -27.34 -7.36
N ALA A 568 -20.67 -27.11 -6.74
CA ALA A 568 -20.54 -26.13 -5.68
C ALA A 568 -20.93 -24.72 -6.15
N VAL A 569 -21.39 -23.88 -5.21
CA VAL A 569 -21.73 -22.47 -5.47
C VAL A 569 -20.46 -21.65 -5.33
N GLU A 570 -20.00 -21.05 -6.43
CA GLU A 570 -18.76 -20.29 -6.48
C GLU A 570 -18.74 -19.09 -5.51
N ASP A 571 -19.84 -18.36 -5.41
CA ASP A 571 -19.92 -17.18 -4.53
C ASP A 571 -19.71 -17.54 -3.05
N GLU A 572 -20.27 -18.66 -2.58
CA GLU A 572 -20.10 -19.14 -1.21
C GLU A 572 -18.64 -19.56 -0.94
N LEU A 573 -17.99 -20.19 -1.92
CA LEU A 573 -16.60 -20.60 -1.79
C LEU A 573 -15.64 -19.41 -1.77
N ARG A 574 -15.88 -18.40 -2.62
CA ARG A 574 -15.10 -17.15 -2.65
C ARG A 574 -15.21 -16.40 -1.34
N GLU A 575 -16.40 -16.41 -0.73
CA GLU A 575 -16.61 -15.77 0.57
C GLU A 575 -15.83 -16.46 1.71
N ILE A 576 -15.74 -17.79 1.66
CA ILE A 576 -14.98 -18.58 2.61
C ILE A 576 -13.47 -18.36 2.45
N ALA A 577 -12.97 -18.32 1.20
CA ALA A 577 -11.55 -18.18 0.91
C ALA A 577 -10.96 -16.85 1.41
N SER A 578 -9.67 -16.88 1.77
CA SER A 578 -8.88 -15.69 2.10
C SER A 578 -8.31 -15.04 0.83
N GLU A 579 -8.02 -13.74 0.89
CA GLU A 579 -7.29 -13.06 -0.19
C GLU A 579 -5.81 -13.48 -0.22
N PRO A 580 -5.17 -13.54 -1.40
CA PRO A 580 -5.76 -13.31 -2.72
C PRO A 580 -6.52 -14.55 -3.22
N LEU A 581 -7.71 -14.36 -3.81
CA LEU A 581 -8.61 -15.46 -4.20
C LEU A 581 -7.99 -16.45 -5.19
N ASP A 582 -7.15 -15.99 -6.13
CA ASP A 582 -6.48 -16.85 -7.13
C ASP A 582 -5.56 -17.92 -6.50
N LYS A 583 -5.14 -17.72 -5.24
CA LYS A 583 -4.31 -18.68 -4.49
C LYS A 583 -5.07 -19.57 -3.52
N HIS A 584 -6.27 -19.15 -3.10
CA HIS A 584 -7.01 -19.77 -2.00
C HIS A 584 -8.36 -20.35 -2.40
N PHE A 585 -8.88 -19.98 -3.56
CA PHE A 585 -10.12 -20.50 -4.13
C PHE A 585 -9.83 -21.46 -5.28
N PHE A 586 -10.41 -22.66 -5.20
CA PHE A 586 -10.26 -23.68 -6.23
C PHE A 586 -11.61 -24.29 -6.57
N TYR A 587 -12.00 -24.17 -7.83
CA TYR A 587 -13.14 -24.90 -8.38
C TYR A 587 -12.62 -26.07 -9.21
N THR A 588 -12.96 -27.30 -8.82
CA THR A 588 -12.46 -28.48 -9.52
C THR A 588 -13.58 -29.44 -9.89
N THR A 589 -13.58 -29.83 -11.18
CA THR A 589 -14.20 -31.07 -11.66
C THR A 589 -13.17 -32.19 -11.87
N ASP A 590 -11.87 -31.90 -11.72
CA ASP A 590 -10.75 -32.82 -11.98
C ASP A 590 -9.43 -32.49 -11.23
N PHE A 591 -8.62 -33.52 -10.97
CA PHE A 591 -7.52 -33.58 -9.97
C PHE A 591 -6.30 -32.64 -10.21
N THR A 592 -6.36 -31.67 -11.10
CA THR A 592 -5.23 -30.75 -11.41
C THR A 592 -5.03 -29.67 -10.35
N ALA A 593 -6.10 -29.20 -9.70
CA ALA A 593 -6.05 -28.22 -8.61
C ALA A 593 -5.28 -28.73 -7.37
N ILE A 594 -5.12 -30.05 -7.26
CA ILE A 594 -4.50 -30.70 -6.10
C ILE A 594 -3.01 -30.38 -6.00
N ASN A 595 -2.31 -30.45 -7.13
CA ASN A 595 -0.87 -30.15 -7.17
C ASN A 595 -0.63 -28.68 -6.83
N GLN A 596 -1.51 -27.78 -7.26
CA GLN A 596 -1.39 -26.35 -6.95
C GLN A 596 -1.63 -26.05 -5.47
N ILE A 597 -2.63 -26.66 -4.84
CA ILE A 597 -2.88 -26.51 -3.40
C ILE A 597 -1.72 -27.08 -2.59
N ALA A 598 -1.28 -28.31 -2.94
CA ALA A 598 -0.14 -28.95 -2.27
C ALA A 598 1.15 -28.13 -2.41
N GLU A 599 1.44 -27.58 -3.59
CA GLU A 599 2.60 -26.72 -3.81
C GLU A 599 2.44 -25.36 -3.10
N ASN A 600 1.26 -24.74 -3.09
CA ASN A 600 1.03 -23.48 -2.36
C ASN A 600 1.17 -23.66 -0.84
N LEU A 601 0.71 -24.79 -0.29
CA LEU A 601 0.89 -25.14 1.12
C LEU A 601 2.36 -25.45 1.46
N LYS A 602 3.19 -25.86 0.49
CA LYS A 602 4.65 -25.99 0.65
C LYS A 602 5.38 -24.66 0.53
N LEU A 603 5.00 -23.81 -0.43
CA LEU A 603 5.76 -22.63 -0.87
C LEU A 603 5.59 -21.42 0.07
N ASN A 604 4.43 -21.24 0.70
CA ASN A 604 4.15 -20.01 1.46
C ASN A 604 4.81 -19.92 2.85
N ILE A 605 5.68 -20.87 3.24
CA ILE A 605 6.22 -20.93 4.61
C ILE A 605 7.68 -21.36 4.63
N CYS A 606 8.45 -20.89 3.64
CA CYS A 606 9.90 -20.74 3.72
C CYS A 606 10.21 -19.31 3.27
N ALA A 607 10.27 -18.40 4.24
CA ALA A 607 10.52 -16.97 4.11
C ALA A 607 9.45 -16.16 3.35
N GLU A 608 8.99 -15.09 4.02
CA GLU A 608 8.78 -13.82 3.33
C GLU A 608 10.02 -13.55 2.47
N GLU A 609 9.87 -13.70 1.15
CA GLU A 609 10.59 -13.02 0.07
C GLU A 609 10.50 -13.87 -1.19
N SER A 610 9.44 -13.67 -1.98
CA SER A 610 9.49 -13.93 -3.43
C SER A 610 8.45 -13.13 -4.20
N GLN A 611 8.43 -11.82 -3.96
CA GLN A 611 8.26 -10.81 -5.02
C GLN A 611 9.15 -9.60 -4.68
N GLY A 612 10.45 -9.85 -4.79
CA GLY A 612 11.51 -8.86 -4.80
C GLY A 612 12.73 -9.57 -5.36
N GLU A 613 13.26 -9.10 -6.49
CA GLU A 613 14.59 -9.52 -6.94
C GLU A 613 15.59 -9.18 -5.83
N ILE A 614 16.14 -10.19 -5.17
CA ILE A 614 17.32 -10.04 -4.33
C ILE A 614 18.44 -10.82 -5.01
N GLU A 615 19.31 -10.04 -5.65
CA GLU A 615 20.66 -10.44 -6.01
C GLU A 615 21.32 -11.12 -4.81
N VAL A 616 21.87 -12.32 -5.03
CA VAL A 616 22.87 -12.88 -4.11
C VAL A 616 24.11 -12.00 -4.21
N LYS A 617 24.15 -10.90 -3.45
CA LYS A 617 25.36 -10.12 -3.21
C LYS A 617 26.12 -10.82 -2.08
N ASP A 618 27.14 -11.56 -2.47
CA ASP A 618 28.26 -11.94 -1.62
C ASP A 618 28.86 -10.66 -0.98
N PRO A 619 28.73 -10.43 0.35
CA PRO A 619 29.15 -9.16 0.95
C PRO A 619 30.67 -9.03 1.16
N CYS A 620 31.51 -9.97 0.69
CA CYS A 620 32.95 -9.87 0.93
C CYS A 620 33.89 -10.26 -0.23
N ALA A 621 33.41 -10.68 -1.40
CA ALA A 621 34.33 -11.13 -2.46
C ALA A 621 34.60 -10.17 -3.63
N CYS A 622 33.86 -9.07 -3.82
CA CYS A 622 34.06 -8.24 -5.01
C CYS A 622 34.21 -6.74 -4.80
N GLU A 623 33.63 -6.10 -3.78
CA GLU A 623 33.77 -4.64 -3.65
C GLU A 623 35.18 -4.24 -3.18
N SER A 624 35.77 -4.96 -2.21
CA SER A 624 37.14 -4.66 -1.76
C SER A 624 38.22 -5.04 -2.78
N LEU A 625 38.00 -6.07 -3.61
CA LEU A 625 38.93 -6.50 -4.66
C LEU A 625 38.84 -5.60 -5.90
N VAL A 626 37.65 -5.13 -6.25
CA VAL A 626 37.44 -4.17 -7.35
C VAL A 626 37.87 -2.77 -6.93
N GLU A 627 37.61 -2.33 -5.69
CA GLU A 627 38.12 -1.07 -5.16
C GLU A 627 39.64 -1.13 -4.97
N PHE A 628 40.19 -2.25 -4.47
CA PHE A 628 41.64 -2.42 -4.38
C PHE A 628 42.28 -2.47 -5.77
N GLN A 629 41.71 -3.21 -6.74
CA GLN A 629 42.19 -3.24 -8.13
C GLN A 629 42.06 -1.89 -8.81
N GLN A 630 40.95 -1.17 -8.64
CA GLN A 630 40.77 0.18 -9.18
C GLN A 630 41.76 1.14 -8.52
N ALA A 631 41.90 1.12 -7.19
CA ALA A 631 42.87 1.96 -6.49
C ALA A 631 44.32 1.62 -6.84
N THR A 632 44.68 0.34 -7.04
CA THR A 632 46.02 -0.05 -7.53
C THR A 632 46.22 0.31 -8.99
N MET A 633 45.22 0.14 -9.85
CA MET A 633 45.28 0.53 -11.27
C MET A 633 45.39 2.04 -11.41
N THR A 634 44.59 2.83 -10.70
CA THR A 634 44.66 4.30 -10.69
C THR A 634 45.95 4.79 -10.05
N SER A 635 46.47 4.11 -9.02
CA SER A 635 47.79 4.43 -8.45
C SER A 635 48.94 4.05 -9.37
N MET A 636 48.85 2.92 -10.10
CA MET A 636 49.81 2.51 -11.13
C MET A 636 49.74 3.42 -12.36
N GLU A 637 48.56 3.88 -12.76
CA GLU A 637 48.35 4.89 -13.81
C GLU A 637 48.89 6.25 -13.38
N ASN A 638 48.66 6.69 -12.14
CA ASN A 638 49.26 7.93 -11.61
C ASN A 638 50.79 7.82 -11.45
N LEU A 639 51.31 6.64 -11.08
CA LEU A 639 52.75 6.38 -11.00
C LEU A 639 53.38 6.35 -12.39
N THR A 640 52.75 5.71 -13.38
CA THR A 640 53.22 5.70 -14.77
C THR A 640 53.07 7.07 -15.44
N GLN A 641 52.00 7.82 -15.17
CA GLN A 641 51.80 9.18 -15.67
C GLN A 641 52.79 10.17 -15.02
N LYS A 642 53.08 10.05 -13.71
CA LYS A 642 54.18 10.79 -13.07
C LYS A 642 55.55 10.36 -13.62
N HIS A 643 55.79 9.09 -13.92
CA HIS A 643 57.05 8.62 -14.51
C HIS A 643 57.21 8.93 -16.01
N ILE A 644 56.13 9.19 -16.76
CA ILE A 644 56.14 9.57 -18.19
C ILE A 644 56.17 11.10 -18.35
N LEU A 645 55.63 11.87 -17.41
CA LEU A 645 55.74 13.35 -17.39
C LEU A 645 57.06 13.86 -16.77
N CYS A 646 57.75 13.06 -15.94
CA CYS A 646 59.02 13.47 -15.34
C CYS A 646 60.20 13.57 -16.34
N PRO A 647 60.38 12.68 -17.35
CA PRO A 647 61.46 12.78 -18.33
C PRO A 647 61.32 14.03 -19.20
N HIS A 648 60.09 14.40 -19.59
CA HIS A 648 59.83 15.59 -20.43
C HIS A 648 60.04 16.90 -19.66
N LYS A 649 59.53 17.03 -18.42
CA LYS A 649 59.74 18.26 -17.64
C LYS A 649 61.21 18.47 -17.22
N VAL A 650 61.96 17.39 -16.95
CA VAL A 650 63.38 17.52 -16.61
C VAL A 650 64.23 17.81 -17.84
N THR A 651 63.91 17.22 -19.01
CA THR A 651 64.61 17.57 -20.26
C THR A 651 64.32 19.00 -20.70
N ASP A 652 63.06 19.47 -20.67
CA ASP A 652 62.68 20.85 -21.02
C ASP A 652 63.29 21.90 -20.08
N MET A 653 63.39 21.58 -18.77
CA MET A 653 64.01 22.48 -17.79
C MET A 653 65.55 22.48 -17.88
N MET A 654 66.16 21.38 -18.36
CA MET A 654 67.59 21.31 -18.62
C MET A 654 67.97 22.01 -19.94
N THR A 655 67.17 21.90 -21.01
CA THR A 655 67.40 22.64 -22.26
C THR A 655 67.23 24.15 -22.06
N ALA A 656 66.19 24.59 -21.33
CA ALA A 656 66.01 26.01 -21.03
C ALA A 656 67.16 26.59 -20.18
N ARG A 657 67.72 25.81 -19.24
CA ARG A 657 68.91 26.23 -18.46
C ARG A 657 70.20 26.22 -19.29
N LEU A 658 70.33 25.30 -20.24
CA LEU A 658 71.48 25.25 -21.16
C LEU A 658 71.46 26.45 -22.13
N GLU A 659 70.29 26.82 -22.65
CA GLU A 659 70.13 28.03 -23.48
C GLU A 659 70.39 29.32 -22.70
N ASP A 660 69.95 29.41 -21.43
CA ASP A 660 70.24 30.57 -20.58
C ASP A 660 71.73 30.66 -20.21
N LEU A 661 72.41 29.52 -19.99
CA LEU A 661 73.85 29.46 -19.76
C LEU A 661 74.68 29.77 -21.02
N GLU A 662 74.26 29.32 -22.20
CA GLU A 662 74.89 29.69 -23.48
C GLU A 662 74.74 31.19 -23.77
N ASN A 663 73.56 31.76 -23.53
CA ASN A 663 73.32 33.19 -23.70
C ASN A 663 74.13 34.03 -22.70
N GLN A 664 74.28 33.57 -21.45
CA GLN A 664 75.13 34.22 -20.46
C GLN A 664 76.63 34.12 -20.80
N LEU A 665 77.09 33.01 -21.39
CA LEU A 665 78.47 32.84 -21.85
C LEU A 665 78.78 33.65 -23.13
N LEU A 666 77.82 33.81 -24.04
CA LEU A 666 77.91 34.67 -25.23
C LEU A 666 77.93 36.16 -24.88
N SER A 667 77.32 36.55 -23.75
CA SER A 667 77.34 37.93 -23.24
C SER A 667 78.65 38.33 -22.51
N ARG A 668 79.57 37.37 -22.28
CA ARG A 668 80.85 37.57 -21.59
C ARG A 668 82.10 37.45 -22.48
N LYS A 669 81.93 37.36 -23.80
CA LYS A 669 82.97 37.60 -24.80
C LYS A 669 82.71 38.93 -25.50
#